data_AF-A0A964K0L2-F1
#
_entry.id   AF-A0A964K0L2-F1
#
_cell.length_a   1.000
_cell.length_b   1.000
_cell.length_c   1.000
_cell.angle_alpha   90.00
_cell.angle_beta   90.00
_cell.angle_gamma   90.00
#
_symmetry.space_group_name_H-M   'P 1'
#
loop_
_entity.id
_entity.type
_entity.pdbx_description
1 polymer ?
#
loop_
_entity_poly.entity_id
_entity_poly.type
_entity_poly.pdbx_seq_one_letter_code
_entity_poly.pdbx_strand_id
1 'polypeptide(L)'
;PQIQYQLDDPQAYQEETIVVIGGGDSGVENALALTGRNQVIILNRAEDFSNCKDSNLSQLTDAHMKGVLDWLLETKPQSIEQNSTGEFPITVFASTPNGVERIPCHRVIARLGALPSRAQLESFGIGFSAPDLEALPQLSAHYESSVPSLYIIGALAGYPLIKQGINQGYEVIEYILGNPVEPADNALLREKFANFCSDRGVEDVLEKIRKSVPLLAMLNTLQLRELVLESNILLAKAGDVIFKRNDYSTTFYLIIEGELDVLIDDDGAPDATLKAGEFFGELALVSGRRRAGTVRASAPCVLIETPRRVMQKLIDSVQSMRRILNEVAIKTIVHLCIGLSLSEEDLNDVANNATLKSYAAGEELFHEGDEADGLYLIQSGSVTVSRLIGGREVVLLYVAAGHYVGEMSLVSGEPRYATVRAAIATDAVLIEAGRMRDIIARNPEIRGELDARYLQHLQDQENRQQLETAFDSKASIATQSTPSNLISFLIQQGVGEATDVLLIDESLCVRCNHCEQACADTHGGATRLDRDAGPIFANIRVPTSCRHCEHPHCMKDCPPDAIHRAPHGEVYIDDSCIGCGNCQVNCPYDVIQMAVIHDQPEPSLWQMLLGIKPKSLAVVDGPKVAVKCDMCKDIVDGPVCVRACPVGAALRVKPEELLSYAGGTSGEATLLGSDGN
;
A
#
# COMPACT_ATOMS: atom_id res chain seq x y z
N PRO A 1 12.23 30.55 -28.00
CA PRO A 1 12.35 29.21 -28.64
C PRO A 1 10.97 28.52 -28.69
N GLN A 2 10.55 27.98 -29.85
CA GLN A 2 9.25 27.27 -29.96
C GLN A 2 9.27 25.87 -29.31
N ILE A 3 10.45 25.31 -29.05
CA ILE A 3 10.63 24.02 -28.37
C ILE A 3 11.54 24.24 -27.17
N GLN A 4 11.11 23.81 -25.99
CA GLN A 4 11.81 24.04 -24.72
C GLN A 4 11.70 22.82 -23.80
N TYR A 5 12.73 22.57 -22.99
CA TYR A 5 12.69 21.51 -21.97
C TYR A 5 12.22 22.05 -20.61
N GLN A 6 12.70 23.23 -20.22
CA GLN A 6 12.32 23.90 -18.99
C GLN A 6 11.11 24.81 -19.22
N LEU A 7 10.29 24.95 -18.17
CA LEU A 7 9.21 25.92 -18.07
C LEU A 7 9.53 26.80 -16.87
N ASP A 8 10.05 28.00 -17.13
CA ASP A 8 10.54 28.89 -16.06
C ASP A 8 9.39 29.64 -15.37
N ASP A 9 8.46 30.17 -16.17
CA ASP A 9 7.26 30.86 -15.68
C ASP A 9 6.05 30.53 -16.59
N PRO A 10 5.04 29.80 -16.09
CA PRO A 10 3.82 29.52 -16.86
C PRO A 10 3.02 30.79 -17.19
N GLN A 11 3.13 31.86 -16.39
CA GLN A 11 2.39 33.10 -16.62
C GLN A 11 2.93 33.95 -17.77
N ALA A 12 4.14 33.63 -18.24
CA ALA A 12 4.77 34.27 -19.40
C ALA A 12 4.04 33.95 -20.72
N TYR A 13 3.16 32.94 -20.75
CA TYR A 13 2.45 32.49 -21.94
C TYR A 13 0.94 32.69 -21.79
N GLN A 14 0.33 33.29 -22.81
CA GLN A 14 -1.09 33.62 -22.83
C GLN A 14 -1.65 33.47 -24.24
N GLU A 15 -2.87 32.95 -24.34
CA GLU A 15 -3.60 32.76 -25.60
C GLU A 15 -2.87 31.84 -26.60
N GLU A 16 -2.04 30.92 -26.09
CA GLU A 16 -1.31 29.98 -26.93
C GLU A 16 -1.90 28.56 -26.87
N THR A 17 -1.90 27.86 -28.00
CA THR A 17 -1.90 26.39 -28.04
C THR A 17 -0.52 25.84 -27.74
N ILE A 18 -0.36 25.16 -26.61
CA ILE A 18 0.91 24.60 -26.13
C ILE A 18 0.80 23.08 -26.03
N VAL A 19 1.73 22.37 -26.67
CA VAL A 19 1.85 20.92 -26.55
C VAL A 19 2.88 20.59 -25.47
N VAL A 20 2.48 19.81 -24.47
CA VAL A 20 3.38 19.28 -23.45
C VAL A 20 3.65 17.81 -23.75
N ILE A 21 4.91 17.40 -23.80
CA ILE A 21 5.29 16.01 -24.11
C ILE A 21 5.87 15.37 -22.86
N GLY A 22 5.24 14.32 -22.37
CA GLY A 22 5.68 13.55 -21.20
C GLY A 22 4.58 13.43 -20.13
N GLY A 23 4.25 12.20 -19.73
CA GLY A 23 3.19 11.89 -18.76
C GLY A 23 3.65 11.67 -17.32
N GLY A 24 4.89 12.01 -16.97
CA GLY A 24 5.34 11.99 -15.57
C GLY A 24 4.98 13.28 -14.83
N ASP A 25 5.21 13.32 -13.51
CA ASP A 25 4.86 14.46 -12.63
C ASP A 25 5.22 15.82 -13.21
N SER A 26 6.48 16.04 -13.62
CA SER A 26 6.91 17.34 -14.16
C SER A 26 6.24 17.73 -15.48
N GLY A 27 5.80 16.75 -16.27
CA GLY A 27 5.01 17.00 -17.48
C GLY A 27 3.59 17.41 -17.14
N VAL A 28 2.97 16.70 -16.22
CA VAL A 28 1.61 16.97 -15.74
C VAL A 28 1.51 18.31 -15.01
N GLU A 29 2.44 18.60 -14.10
CA GLU A 29 2.52 19.88 -13.39
C GLU A 29 2.68 21.06 -14.36
N ASN A 30 3.57 20.91 -15.35
CA ASN A 30 3.73 21.92 -16.40
C ASN A 30 2.44 22.13 -17.20
N ALA A 31 1.77 21.05 -17.59
CA ALA A 31 0.54 21.13 -18.37
C ALA A 31 -0.56 21.83 -17.57
N LEU A 32 -0.79 21.42 -16.33
CA LEU A 32 -1.75 22.03 -15.40
C LEU A 32 -1.47 23.51 -15.18
N ALA A 33 -0.22 23.89 -14.92
CA ALA A 33 0.17 25.28 -14.71
C ALA A 33 -0.12 26.18 -15.92
N LEU A 34 -0.08 25.63 -17.15
CA LEU A 34 -0.34 26.36 -18.38
C LEU A 34 -1.84 26.53 -18.69
N THR A 35 -2.72 25.68 -18.16
CA THR A 35 -4.17 25.68 -18.48
C THR A 35 -4.89 26.99 -18.16
N GLY A 36 -4.37 27.80 -17.22
CA GLY A 36 -5.05 29.01 -16.76
C GLY A 36 -5.23 30.09 -17.83
N ARG A 37 -4.42 30.11 -18.90
CA ARG A 37 -4.43 31.14 -19.96
C ARG A 37 -4.17 30.60 -21.36
N ASN A 38 -4.04 29.29 -21.52
CA ASN A 38 -3.58 28.65 -22.76
C ASN A 38 -4.45 27.43 -23.07
N GLN A 39 -4.51 27.04 -24.34
CA GLN A 39 -4.99 25.72 -24.73
C GLN A 39 -3.85 24.72 -24.61
N VAL A 40 -4.02 23.68 -23.79
CA VAL A 40 -2.95 22.74 -23.50
C VAL A 40 -3.31 21.36 -24.01
N ILE A 41 -2.39 20.74 -24.74
CA ILE A 41 -2.49 19.33 -25.16
C ILE A 41 -1.30 18.57 -24.59
N ILE A 42 -1.54 17.56 -23.76
CA ILE A 42 -0.48 16.71 -23.22
C ILE A 42 -0.37 15.39 -24.00
N LEU A 43 0.83 15.05 -24.45
CA LEU A 43 1.12 13.79 -25.14
C LEU A 43 1.79 12.82 -24.19
N ASN A 44 1.26 11.60 -24.09
CA ASN A 44 1.82 10.52 -23.30
C ASN A 44 1.95 9.25 -24.13
N ARG A 45 3.08 8.56 -24.00
CA ARG A 45 3.38 7.33 -24.74
C ARG A 45 2.73 6.08 -24.15
N ALA A 46 2.31 6.14 -22.89
CA ALA A 46 1.65 5.05 -22.17
C ALA A 46 0.13 5.11 -22.38
N GLU A 47 -0.54 4.00 -22.05
CA GLU A 47 -2.01 3.87 -22.07
C GLU A 47 -2.69 4.73 -20.99
N ASP A 48 -1.93 5.15 -19.98
CA ASP A 48 -2.40 5.98 -18.87
C ASP A 48 -1.27 6.86 -18.29
N PHE A 49 -1.57 7.63 -17.24
CA PHE A 49 -0.60 8.41 -16.47
C PHE A 49 -0.19 7.70 -15.17
N SER A 50 -0.02 6.38 -15.19
CA SER A 50 0.40 5.57 -14.03
C SER A 50 1.74 6.00 -13.40
N ASN A 51 2.61 6.64 -14.17
CA ASN A 51 3.90 7.17 -13.71
C ASN A 51 3.81 8.57 -13.07
N CYS A 52 2.59 9.04 -12.78
CA CYS A 52 2.30 10.33 -12.18
C CYS A 52 1.69 10.12 -10.78
N LYS A 53 1.96 11.02 -9.84
CA LYS A 53 1.31 10.96 -8.51
C LYS A 53 -0.20 11.04 -8.65
N ASP A 54 -0.93 10.28 -7.84
CA ASP A 54 -2.40 10.27 -7.88
C ASP A 54 -3.02 11.67 -7.73
N SER A 55 -2.43 12.55 -6.92
CA SER A 55 -2.90 13.94 -6.77
C SER A 55 -2.79 14.75 -8.06
N ASN A 56 -1.74 14.50 -8.84
CA ASN A 56 -1.51 15.14 -10.15
C ASN A 56 -2.44 14.52 -11.20
N LEU A 57 -2.62 13.20 -11.17
CA LEU A 57 -3.58 12.49 -12.01
C LEU A 57 -5.00 13.00 -11.79
N SER A 58 -5.47 13.10 -10.54
CA SER A 58 -6.82 13.63 -10.24
C SER A 58 -7.00 15.06 -10.78
N GLN A 59 -6.01 15.94 -10.60
CA GLN A 59 -6.07 17.30 -11.14
C GLN A 59 -6.07 17.33 -12.67
N LEU A 60 -5.28 16.46 -13.32
CA LEU A 60 -5.22 16.35 -14.77
C LEU A 60 -6.55 15.85 -15.35
N THR A 61 -7.13 14.82 -14.74
CA THR A 61 -8.44 14.29 -15.12
C THR A 61 -9.53 15.33 -14.93
N ASP A 62 -9.55 16.06 -13.81
CA ASP A 62 -10.48 17.17 -13.57
C ASP A 62 -10.34 18.27 -14.64
N ALA A 63 -9.11 18.64 -15.00
CA ALA A 63 -8.83 19.63 -16.04
C ALA A 63 -9.33 19.15 -17.42
N HIS A 64 -9.14 17.87 -17.73
CA HIS A 64 -9.65 17.27 -18.96
C HIS A 64 -11.18 17.23 -19.00
N MET A 65 -11.83 16.81 -17.91
CA MET A 65 -13.29 16.80 -17.79
C MET A 65 -13.91 18.20 -17.91
N LYS A 66 -13.20 19.24 -17.45
CA LYS A 66 -13.59 20.64 -17.59
C LYS A 66 -13.32 21.22 -18.99
N GLY A 67 -12.65 20.47 -19.87
CA GLY A 67 -12.31 20.89 -21.23
C GLY A 67 -11.25 22.01 -21.29
N VAL A 68 -10.48 22.21 -20.21
CA VAL A 68 -9.39 23.22 -20.18
C VAL A 68 -8.04 22.64 -20.64
N LEU A 69 -7.98 21.31 -20.81
CA LEU A 69 -6.83 20.57 -21.28
C LEU A 69 -7.30 19.33 -22.06
N ASP A 70 -6.61 19.01 -23.15
CA ASP A 70 -6.76 17.73 -23.84
C ASP A 70 -5.52 16.86 -23.64
N TRP A 71 -5.69 15.56 -23.79
CA TRP A 71 -4.59 14.60 -23.74
C TRP A 71 -4.65 13.63 -24.91
N LEU A 72 -3.49 13.10 -25.29
CA LEU A 72 -3.36 12.02 -26.26
C LEU A 72 -2.48 10.93 -25.65
N LEU A 73 -3.09 9.75 -25.47
CA LEU A 73 -2.46 8.56 -24.88
C LEU A 73 -1.90 7.67 -25.99
N GLU A 74 -1.00 6.75 -25.63
CA GLU A 74 -0.29 5.88 -26.58
C GLU A 74 0.35 6.65 -27.74
N THR A 75 0.72 7.91 -27.49
CA THR A 75 1.08 8.88 -28.51
C THR A 75 2.57 9.19 -28.48
N LYS A 76 3.22 9.03 -29.63
CA LYS A 76 4.67 9.24 -29.79
C LYS A 76 4.95 10.34 -30.82
N PRO A 77 5.62 11.45 -30.46
CA PRO A 77 6.01 12.47 -31.43
C PRO A 77 6.98 11.88 -32.46
N GLN A 78 6.75 12.16 -33.74
CA GLN A 78 7.57 11.72 -34.87
C GLN A 78 8.48 12.84 -35.38
N SER A 79 7.91 14.02 -35.62
CA SER A 79 8.61 15.17 -36.15
C SER A 79 7.91 16.47 -35.75
N ILE A 80 8.64 17.58 -35.84
CA ILE A 80 8.11 18.93 -35.69
C ILE A 80 8.52 19.71 -36.92
N GLU A 81 7.55 20.30 -37.60
CA GLU A 81 7.79 21.16 -38.77
C GLU A 81 7.56 22.62 -38.40
N GLN A 82 8.39 23.51 -38.95
CA GLN A 82 8.18 24.95 -38.86
C GLN A 82 7.24 25.41 -39.96
N ASN A 83 6.21 26.15 -39.59
CA ASN A 83 5.28 26.74 -40.53
C ASN A 83 5.80 28.12 -40.94
N SER A 84 5.90 28.36 -42.25
CA SER A 84 6.35 29.65 -42.79
C SER A 84 5.24 30.71 -42.82
N THR A 85 3.98 30.29 -42.75
CA THR A 85 2.78 31.13 -42.75
C THR A 85 1.68 30.47 -41.90
N GLY A 86 0.81 31.27 -41.27
CA GLY A 86 -0.29 30.79 -40.43
C GLY A 86 -0.24 31.30 -39.00
N GLU A 87 -1.31 31.03 -38.24
CA GLU A 87 -1.44 31.38 -36.81
C GLU A 87 -0.43 30.60 -35.95
N PHE A 88 -0.22 29.32 -36.27
CA PHE A 88 0.67 28.45 -35.53
C PHE A 88 2.07 28.39 -36.17
N PRO A 89 3.15 28.77 -35.46
CA PRO A 89 4.52 28.74 -35.97
C PRO A 89 5.10 27.33 -36.16
N ILE A 90 4.53 26.31 -35.50
CA ILE A 90 4.99 24.91 -35.62
C ILE A 90 3.82 23.94 -35.70
N THR A 91 4.08 22.77 -36.28
CA THR A 91 3.16 21.63 -36.28
C THR A 91 3.88 20.40 -35.73
N VAL A 92 3.31 19.77 -34.71
CA VAL A 92 3.78 18.48 -34.18
C VAL A 92 3.07 17.36 -34.94
N PHE A 93 3.85 16.42 -35.46
CA PHE A 93 3.33 15.17 -36.02
C PHE A 93 3.55 14.06 -35.02
N ALA A 94 2.49 13.38 -34.61
CA ALA A 94 2.54 12.33 -33.61
C ALA A 94 1.84 11.05 -34.08
N SER A 95 2.43 9.90 -33.78
CA SER A 95 1.80 8.60 -33.99
C SER A 95 0.84 8.32 -32.85
N THR A 96 -0.42 8.01 -33.14
CA THR A 96 -1.46 7.63 -32.19
C THR A 96 -2.07 6.27 -32.60
N PRO A 97 -2.88 5.62 -31.74
CA PRO A 97 -3.58 4.39 -32.12
C PRO A 97 -4.46 4.52 -33.37
N ASN A 98 -4.91 5.75 -33.69
CA ASN A 98 -5.79 6.05 -34.81
C ASN A 98 -5.04 6.52 -36.06
N GLY A 99 -3.70 6.56 -36.05
CA GLY A 99 -2.86 6.97 -37.17
C GLY A 99 -1.94 8.14 -36.82
N VAL A 100 -1.52 8.91 -37.83
CA VAL A 100 -0.66 10.09 -37.62
C VAL A 100 -1.53 11.31 -37.41
N GLU A 101 -1.40 11.93 -36.24
CA GLU A 101 -2.10 13.15 -35.86
C GLU A 101 -1.23 14.39 -36.13
N ARG A 102 -1.88 15.47 -36.56
CA ARG A 102 -1.25 16.75 -36.92
C ARG A 102 -1.74 17.80 -35.93
N ILE A 103 -0.83 18.33 -35.13
CA ILE A 103 -1.15 19.23 -34.02
C ILE A 103 -0.46 20.59 -34.25
N PRO A 104 -1.14 21.56 -34.90
CA PRO A 104 -0.65 22.92 -35.00
C PRO A 104 -0.56 23.55 -33.60
N CYS A 105 0.57 24.16 -33.27
CA CYS A 105 0.76 24.79 -31.96
C CYS A 105 1.76 25.95 -32.00
N HIS A 106 1.75 26.74 -30.93
CA HIS A 106 2.70 27.84 -30.73
C HIS A 106 3.99 27.35 -30.11
N ARG A 107 3.92 26.27 -29.33
CA ARG A 107 5.04 25.81 -28.52
C ARG A 107 4.95 24.35 -28.14
N VAL A 108 6.13 23.76 -27.94
CA VAL A 108 6.31 22.46 -27.31
C VAL A 108 7.12 22.62 -26.03
N ILE A 109 6.59 22.09 -24.93
CA ILE A 109 7.32 21.88 -23.67
C ILE A 109 7.62 20.38 -23.54
N ALA A 110 8.86 19.99 -23.76
CA ALA A 110 9.29 18.59 -23.82
C ALA A 110 9.86 18.13 -22.47
N ARG A 111 9.07 17.38 -21.70
CA ARG A 111 9.47 16.72 -20.44
C ARG A 111 9.71 15.22 -20.66
N LEU A 112 10.70 14.91 -21.49
CA LEU A 112 10.99 13.55 -21.98
C LEU A 112 11.70 12.63 -20.97
N GLY A 113 11.71 12.99 -19.68
CA GLY A 113 12.57 12.35 -18.68
C GLY A 113 14.03 12.77 -18.78
N ALA A 114 14.87 12.27 -17.87
CA ALA A 114 16.30 12.59 -17.78
C ALA A 114 17.22 11.43 -18.25
N LEU A 115 16.66 10.26 -18.55
CA LEU A 115 17.42 9.08 -18.93
C LEU A 115 17.49 8.97 -20.47
N PRO A 116 18.70 8.94 -21.06
CA PRO A 116 18.87 8.64 -22.48
C PRO A 116 18.30 7.26 -22.82
N SER A 117 17.86 7.07 -24.07
CA SER A 117 17.38 5.74 -24.48
C SER A 117 18.52 4.72 -24.49
N ARG A 118 18.23 3.47 -24.12
CA ARG A 118 19.21 2.38 -24.14
C ARG A 118 19.89 2.23 -25.50
N ALA A 119 19.12 2.27 -26.59
CA ALA A 119 19.65 2.19 -27.95
C ALA A 119 20.68 3.29 -28.25
N GLN A 120 20.46 4.51 -27.72
CA GLN A 120 21.43 5.59 -27.85
C GLN A 120 22.70 5.32 -27.04
N LEU A 121 22.60 4.80 -25.83
CA LEU A 121 23.76 4.46 -25.00
C LEU A 121 24.55 3.28 -25.58
N GLU A 122 23.88 2.26 -26.09
CA GLU A 122 24.49 1.14 -26.82
C GLU A 122 25.20 1.64 -28.08
N SER A 123 24.66 2.66 -28.76
CA SER A 123 25.35 3.28 -29.91
C SER A 123 26.68 3.94 -29.54
N PHE A 124 26.90 4.27 -28.27
CA PHE A 124 28.18 4.77 -27.75
C PHE A 124 29.14 3.64 -27.33
N GLY A 125 28.70 2.37 -27.39
CA GLY A 125 29.47 1.19 -26.97
C GLY A 125 29.32 0.84 -25.49
N ILE A 126 28.38 1.46 -24.78
CA ILE A 126 28.13 1.20 -23.36
C ILE A 126 27.47 -0.17 -23.21
N GLY A 127 28.07 -1.04 -22.38
CA GLY A 127 27.51 -2.34 -22.01
C GLY A 127 26.55 -2.23 -20.83
N PHE A 128 25.72 -3.26 -20.66
CA PHE A 128 24.65 -3.32 -19.67
C PHE A 128 24.72 -4.62 -18.87
N SER A 129 24.29 -4.58 -17.61
CA SER A 129 24.32 -5.74 -16.72
C SER A 129 23.32 -6.85 -17.10
N ALA A 130 22.26 -6.51 -17.85
CA ALA A 130 21.22 -7.43 -18.28
C ALA A 130 20.64 -7.04 -19.66
N PRO A 131 19.98 -7.97 -20.38
CA PRO A 131 19.30 -7.68 -21.64
C PRO A 131 18.01 -6.86 -21.48
N ASP A 132 17.53 -6.66 -20.25
CA ASP A 132 16.33 -5.89 -19.93
C ASP A 132 16.44 -4.41 -20.37
N LEU A 133 15.41 -3.85 -21.01
CA LEU A 133 15.44 -2.49 -21.57
C LEU A 133 15.72 -1.40 -20.53
N GLU A 134 15.40 -1.67 -19.26
CA GLU A 134 15.58 -0.77 -18.12
C GLU A 134 16.89 -1.04 -17.35
N ALA A 135 17.68 -2.02 -17.77
CA ALA A 135 18.96 -2.31 -17.15
C ALA A 135 19.88 -1.07 -17.14
N LEU A 136 20.59 -0.90 -16.03
CA LEU A 136 21.58 0.17 -15.91
C LEU A 136 22.86 -0.18 -16.65
N PRO A 137 23.64 0.83 -17.10
CA PRO A 137 24.99 0.63 -17.62
C PRO A 137 25.85 -0.19 -16.67
N GLN A 138 26.69 -1.06 -17.23
CA GLN A 138 27.72 -1.75 -16.46
C GLN A 138 28.86 -0.78 -16.16
N LEU A 139 29.10 -0.52 -14.88
CA LEU A 139 30.11 0.43 -14.40
C LEU A 139 31.15 -0.26 -13.51
N SER A 140 32.37 0.26 -13.51
CA SER A 140 33.42 -0.07 -12.54
C SER A 140 33.13 0.57 -11.17
N ALA A 141 33.94 0.23 -10.16
CA ALA A 141 33.89 0.88 -8.84
C ALA A 141 34.19 2.39 -8.90
N HIS A 142 34.78 2.86 -10.00
CA HIS A 142 35.08 4.28 -10.25
C HIS A 142 34.14 4.88 -11.31
N TYR A 143 32.95 4.28 -11.51
CA TYR A 143 31.92 4.78 -12.43
C TYR A 143 32.32 4.78 -13.91
N GLU A 144 33.40 4.09 -14.26
CA GLU A 144 33.85 3.94 -15.64
C GLU A 144 32.95 2.92 -16.35
N SER A 145 32.41 3.30 -17.51
CA SER A 145 31.57 2.42 -18.33
C SER A 145 32.40 1.36 -19.06
N SER A 146 31.72 0.51 -19.83
CA SER A 146 32.40 -0.43 -20.74
C SER A 146 33.24 0.25 -21.83
N VAL A 147 33.07 1.56 -22.02
CA VAL A 147 33.87 2.38 -22.93
C VAL A 147 35.01 3.02 -22.11
N PRO A 148 36.29 2.72 -22.43
CA PRO A 148 37.42 3.28 -21.70
C PRO A 148 37.40 4.81 -21.66
N SER A 149 37.70 5.37 -20.50
CA SER A 149 37.69 6.82 -20.23
C SER A 149 36.33 7.51 -20.32
N LEU A 150 35.23 6.76 -20.46
CA LEU A 150 33.87 7.30 -20.39
C LEU A 150 33.24 6.93 -19.04
N TYR A 151 32.95 7.95 -18.24
CA TYR A 151 32.40 7.80 -16.89
C TYR A 151 30.92 8.20 -16.86
N ILE A 152 30.11 7.47 -16.11
CA ILE A 152 28.66 7.70 -16.00
C ILE A 152 28.32 7.90 -14.52
N ILE A 153 27.72 9.05 -14.20
CA ILE A 153 27.34 9.44 -12.84
C ILE A 153 25.85 9.85 -12.77
N GLY A 154 25.34 9.96 -11.55
CA GLY A 154 23.98 10.42 -11.26
C GLY A 154 22.90 9.39 -11.61
N ALA A 155 21.75 9.86 -12.09
CA ALA A 155 20.57 9.03 -12.32
C ALA A 155 20.85 7.85 -13.27
N LEU A 156 21.67 8.07 -14.30
CA LEU A 156 22.01 7.02 -15.27
C LEU A 156 22.93 5.94 -14.69
N ALA A 157 23.69 6.25 -13.63
CA ALA A 157 24.44 5.24 -12.87
C ALA A 157 23.54 4.46 -11.88
N GLY A 158 22.24 4.77 -11.84
CA GLY A 158 21.27 4.18 -10.92
C GLY A 158 20.95 5.05 -9.70
N TYR A 159 21.46 6.28 -9.61
CA TYR A 159 21.37 7.11 -8.41
C TYR A 159 20.79 8.51 -8.68
N PRO A 160 19.46 8.70 -8.60
CA PRO A 160 18.82 9.97 -8.98
C PRO A 160 18.93 11.11 -7.95
N LEU A 161 19.73 10.95 -6.88
CA LEU A 161 19.91 12.00 -5.85
C LEU A 161 21.03 12.97 -6.22
N ILE A 162 20.70 14.27 -6.30
CA ILE A 162 21.64 15.34 -6.69
C ILE A 162 22.90 15.33 -5.82
N LYS A 163 22.77 15.21 -4.50
CA LYS A 163 23.91 15.15 -3.57
C LYS A 163 24.88 14.02 -3.94
N GLN A 164 24.35 12.86 -4.34
CA GLN A 164 25.17 11.72 -4.71
C GLN A 164 25.80 11.89 -6.07
N GLY A 165 25.07 12.44 -7.06
CA GLY A 165 25.66 12.79 -8.35
C GLY A 165 26.85 13.74 -8.23
N ILE A 166 26.80 14.69 -7.28
CA ILE A 166 27.93 15.59 -6.98
C ILE A 166 29.11 14.82 -6.38
N ASN A 167 28.87 13.96 -5.39
CA ASN A 167 29.91 13.14 -4.77
C ASN A 167 30.58 12.22 -5.81
N GLN A 168 29.79 11.54 -6.64
CA GLN A 168 30.28 10.68 -7.73
C GLN A 168 31.12 11.48 -8.72
N GLY A 169 30.69 12.69 -9.10
CA GLY A 169 31.46 13.57 -9.96
C GLY A 169 32.83 13.95 -9.36
N TYR A 170 32.86 14.26 -8.06
CA TYR A 170 34.11 14.51 -7.33
C TYR A 170 35.02 13.27 -7.33
N GLU A 171 34.48 12.10 -6.99
CA GLU A 171 35.21 10.82 -6.96
C GLU A 171 35.82 10.47 -8.34
N VAL A 172 35.04 10.64 -9.41
CA VAL A 172 35.50 10.41 -10.79
C VAL A 172 36.63 11.38 -11.16
N ILE A 173 36.50 12.67 -10.86
CA ILE A 173 37.52 13.68 -11.19
C ILE A 173 38.84 13.34 -10.48
N GLU A 174 38.77 13.03 -9.20
CA GLU A 174 39.97 12.72 -8.42
C GLU A 174 40.64 11.41 -8.85
N TYR A 175 39.83 10.39 -9.20
CA TYR A 175 40.33 9.16 -9.81
C TYR A 175 41.05 9.42 -11.14
N ILE A 176 40.47 10.25 -12.01
CA ILE A 176 41.09 10.68 -13.28
C ILE A 176 42.43 11.40 -13.02
N LEU A 177 42.54 12.16 -11.94
CA LEU A 177 43.79 12.84 -11.52
C LEU A 177 44.80 11.88 -10.87
N GLY A 178 44.43 10.63 -10.60
CA GLY A 178 45.26 9.63 -9.93
C GLY A 178 45.35 9.82 -8.42
N ASN A 179 44.48 10.63 -7.83
CA ASN A 179 44.44 10.86 -6.40
C ASN A 179 43.68 9.72 -5.70
N PRO A 180 44.15 9.24 -4.54
CA PRO A 180 43.39 8.27 -3.76
C PRO A 180 42.14 8.96 -3.21
N VAL A 181 40.97 8.48 -3.64
CA VAL A 181 39.69 8.96 -3.12
C VAL A 181 38.88 7.81 -2.58
N GLU A 182 38.45 8.02 -1.35
CA GLU A 182 37.56 7.13 -0.66
C GLU A 182 36.11 7.56 -0.95
N PRO A 183 35.22 6.65 -1.38
CA PRO A 183 33.81 6.94 -1.55
C PRO A 183 33.20 7.67 -0.34
N ALA A 184 32.39 8.70 -0.59
CA ALA A 184 31.88 9.58 0.47
C ALA A 184 31.04 8.85 1.55
N ASP A 185 30.46 7.72 1.19
CA ASP A 185 29.64 6.85 2.04
C ASP A 185 30.43 5.79 2.81
N ASN A 186 31.72 5.58 2.53
CA ASN A 186 32.53 4.56 3.20
C ASN A 186 32.59 4.77 4.72
N ALA A 187 32.67 6.01 5.20
CA ALA A 187 32.68 6.30 6.63
C ALA A 187 31.41 5.77 7.33
N LEU A 188 30.24 5.99 6.71
CA LEU A 188 28.94 5.54 7.21
C LEU A 188 28.82 4.00 7.15
N LEU A 189 29.31 3.39 6.06
CA LEU A 189 29.33 1.94 5.92
C LEU A 189 30.25 1.28 6.96
N ARG A 190 31.43 1.84 7.22
CA ARG A 190 32.32 1.33 8.29
C ARG A 190 31.65 1.38 9.65
N GLU A 191 30.94 2.47 9.96
CA GLU A 191 30.18 2.59 11.21
C GLU A 191 29.11 1.50 11.32
N LYS A 192 28.32 1.28 10.25
CA LYS A 192 27.33 0.19 10.21
C LYS A 192 27.95 -1.18 10.37
N PHE A 193 29.10 -1.42 9.74
CA PHE A 193 29.78 -2.72 9.78
C PHE A 193 30.56 -2.97 11.06
N ALA A 194 30.76 -1.97 11.93
CA ALA A 194 31.60 -2.09 13.12
C ALA A 194 31.18 -3.24 14.05
N ASN A 195 29.87 -3.51 14.16
CA ASN A 195 29.33 -4.57 14.99
C ASN A 195 29.16 -5.92 14.27
N PHE A 196 29.37 -5.94 12.94
CA PHE A 196 29.16 -7.12 12.10
C PHE A 196 30.47 -7.72 11.56
N CYS A 197 31.32 -6.90 10.95
CA CYS A 197 32.60 -7.29 10.33
C CYS A 197 33.58 -6.11 10.40
N SER A 198 34.13 -5.83 11.59
CA SER A 198 35.08 -4.72 11.80
C SER A 198 36.51 -5.03 11.35
N ASP A 199 36.83 -6.28 11.08
CA ASP A 199 38.14 -6.77 10.66
C ASP A 199 38.38 -6.68 9.14
N ARG A 200 37.37 -6.24 8.36
CA ARG A 200 37.39 -6.23 6.89
C ARG A 200 37.17 -4.83 6.30
N GLY A 201 37.66 -4.63 5.08
CA GLY A 201 37.36 -3.43 4.30
C GLY A 201 35.89 -3.38 3.88
N VAL A 202 35.35 -2.17 3.66
CA VAL A 202 33.95 -1.96 3.24
C VAL A 202 33.61 -2.80 2.01
N GLU A 203 34.48 -2.81 1.00
CA GLU A 203 34.27 -3.59 -0.23
C GLU A 203 34.20 -5.10 0.03
N ASP A 204 35.05 -5.62 0.92
CA ASP A 204 35.04 -7.05 1.26
C ASP A 204 33.74 -7.46 1.97
N VAL A 205 33.20 -6.57 2.81
CA VAL A 205 31.92 -6.80 3.51
C VAL A 205 30.76 -6.71 2.53
N LEU A 206 30.74 -5.72 1.63
CA LEU A 206 29.72 -5.63 0.58
C LEU A 206 29.75 -6.84 -0.34
N GLU A 207 30.94 -7.32 -0.71
CA GLU A 207 31.09 -8.52 -1.54
C GLU A 207 30.58 -9.77 -0.83
N LYS A 208 30.83 -9.89 0.49
CA LYS A 208 30.26 -10.94 1.33
C LYS A 208 28.73 -10.88 1.31
N ILE A 209 28.14 -9.71 1.58
CA ILE A 209 26.68 -9.51 1.57
C ILE A 209 26.08 -9.90 0.21
N ARG A 210 26.69 -9.43 -0.89
CA ARG A 210 26.24 -9.73 -2.27
C ARG A 210 26.24 -11.23 -2.57
N LYS A 211 27.25 -11.96 -2.10
CA LYS A 211 27.39 -13.41 -2.31
C LYS A 211 26.52 -14.24 -1.38
N SER A 212 26.19 -13.71 -0.21
CA SER A 212 25.36 -14.42 0.76
C SER A 212 23.94 -14.63 0.25
N VAL A 213 23.35 -13.66 -0.47
CA VAL A 213 21.92 -13.70 -0.85
C VAL A 213 21.76 -13.61 -2.37
N PRO A 214 21.17 -14.63 -3.05
CA PRO A 214 20.98 -14.63 -4.50
C PRO A 214 20.19 -13.42 -5.03
N LEU A 215 19.22 -12.91 -4.24
CA LEU A 215 18.44 -11.72 -4.58
C LEU A 215 19.34 -10.48 -4.77
N LEU A 216 20.44 -10.38 -4.01
CA LEU A 216 21.39 -9.26 -4.07
C LEU A 216 22.43 -9.40 -5.17
N ALA A 217 22.64 -10.60 -5.71
CA ALA A 217 23.60 -10.84 -6.79
C ALA A 217 23.26 -10.09 -8.09
N MET A 218 22.00 -9.68 -8.25
CA MET A 218 21.53 -8.89 -9.38
C MET A 218 21.84 -7.39 -9.25
N LEU A 219 22.19 -6.91 -8.05
CA LEU A 219 22.45 -5.51 -7.79
C LEU A 219 23.86 -5.12 -8.24
N ASN A 220 23.98 -3.94 -8.84
CA ASN A 220 25.28 -3.34 -9.03
C ASN A 220 25.84 -2.83 -7.68
N THR A 221 27.13 -2.51 -7.64
CA THR A 221 27.80 -2.06 -6.41
C THR A 221 27.12 -0.83 -5.79
N LEU A 222 26.66 0.13 -6.60
CA LEU A 222 26.02 1.36 -6.11
C LEU A 222 24.66 1.09 -5.49
N GLN A 223 23.83 0.27 -6.12
CA GLN A 223 22.52 -0.15 -5.60
C GLN A 223 22.68 -0.91 -4.28
N LEU A 224 23.68 -1.78 -4.18
CA LEU A 224 23.94 -2.53 -2.95
C LEU A 224 24.39 -1.61 -1.81
N ARG A 225 25.26 -0.62 -2.09
CA ARG A 225 25.67 0.38 -1.09
C ARG A 225 24.48 1.17 -0.57
N GLU A 226 23.60 1.62 -1.47
CA GLU A 226 22.37 2.33 -1.09
C GLU A 226 21.50 1.49 -0.17
N LEU A 227 21.21 0.25 -0.59
CA LEU A 227 20.40 -0.67 0.17
C LEU A 227 20.94 -0.80 1.59
N VAL A 228 22.24 -1.06 1.75
CA VAL A 228 22.86 -1.23 3.06
C VAL A 228 22.87 0.06 3.88
N LEU A 229 23.10 1.21 3.26
CA LEU A 229 23.07 2.52 3.95
C LEU A 229 21.69 2.84 4.50
N GLU A 230 20.64 2.55 3.74
CA GLU A 230 19.25 2.84 4.10
C GLU A 230 18.60 1.72 4.93
N SER A 231 19.31 0.61 5.17
CA SER A 231 18.86 -0.56 5.94
C SER A 231 19.58 -0.68 7.28
N ASN A 232 19.00 -1.43 8.22
CA ASN A 232 19.63 -1.75 9.49
C ASN A 232 20.27 -3.14 9.43
N ILE A 233 21.43 -3.29 10.08
CA ILE A 233 22.05 -4.61 10.30
C ILE A 233 21.61 -5.10 11.67
N LEU A 234 20.85 -6.18 11.70
CA LEU A 234 20.30 -6.76 12.91
C LEU A 234 21.05 -8.04 13.27
N LEU A 235 21.57 -8.08 14.51
CA LEU A 235 22.29 -9.22 15.07
C LEU A 235 21.38 -9.91 16.08
N ALA A 236 20.69 -10.96 15.65
CA ALA A 236 19.76 -11.71 16.49
C ALA A 236 20.48 -12.89 17.16
N LYS A 237 20.17 -13.13 18.44
CA LYS A 237 20.60 -14.34 19.16
C LYS A 237 19.54 -15.42 19.00
N ALA A 238 19.94 -16.67 19.21
CA ALA A 238 18.98 -17.77 19.28
C ALA A 238 17.90 -17.48 20.34
N GLY A 239 16.63 -17.62 19.95
CA GLY A 239 15.46 -17.30 20.75
C GLY A 239 14.88 -15.90 20.51
N ASP A 240 15.63 -14.97 19.90
CA ASP A 240 15.14 -13.61 19.63
C ASP A 240 14.02 -13.64 18.59
N VAL A 241 12.90 -12.98 18.88
CA VAL A 241 11.78 -12.81 17.96
C VAL A 241 12.05 -11.62 17.07
N ILE A 242 12.06 -11.83 15.75
CA ILE A 242 12.28 -10.77 14.76
C ILE A 242 10.99 -9.96 14.57
N PHE A 243 9.86 -10.66 14.38
CA PHE A 243 8.52 -10.10 14.44
C PHE A 243 7.52 -11.18 14.84
N LYS A 244 6.36 -10.76 15.34
CA LYS A 244 5.24 -11.62 15.70
C LYS A 244 4.16 -11.61 14.63
N ARG A 245 3.38 -12.69 14.60
CA ARG A 245 2.12 -12.74 13.84
C ARG A 245 1.26 -11.53 14.19
N ASN A 246 0.62 -10.97 13.17
CA ASN A 246 -0.20 -9.76 13.23
C ASN A 246 0.53 -8.44 13.51
N ASP A 247 1.86 -8.42 13.61
CA ASP A 247 2.59 -7.16 13.70
C ASP A 247 2.36 -6.29 12.45
N TYR A 248 2.19 -4.99 12.66
CA TYR A 248 2.13 -4.02 11.59
C TYR A 248 3.53 -3.53 11.21
N SER A 249 4.15 -4.26 10.29
CA SER A 249 5.42 -3.86 9.71
C SER A 249 5.49 -4.29 8.25
N THR A 250 6.06 -3.42 7.42
CA THR A 250 6.31 -3.69 6.01
C THR A 250 7.81 -3.79 5.70
N THR A 251 8.65 -3.94 6.74
CA THR A 251 10.08 -4.14 6.56
C THR A 251 10.36 -5.52 5.94
N PHE A 252 11.41 -5.58 5.15
CA PHE A 252 11.84 -6.78 4.44
C PHE A 252 13.18 -7.23 5.01
N TYR A 253 13.40 -8.53 5.13
CA TYR A 253 14.59 -9.07 5.78
C TYR A 253 15.37 -9.97 4.83
N LEU A 254 16.69 -9.75 4.75
CA LEU A 254 17.64 -10.58 4.02
C LEU A 254 18.51 -11.34 5.02
N ILE A 255 18.61 -12.67 4.89
CA ILE A 255 19.36 -13.51 5.82
C ILE A 255 20.80 -13.66 5.32
N ILE A 256 21.75 -12.98 5.96
CA ILE A 256 23.16 -13.05 5.59
C ILE A 256 23.82 -14.29 6.21
N GLU A 257 23.51 -14.57 7.48
CA GLU A 257 24.00 -15.72 8.25
C GLU A 257 22.94 -16.18 9.24
N GLY A 258 22.95 -17.48 9.58
CA GLY A 258 22.09 -18.08 10.59
C GLY A 258 20.87 -18.83 10.05
N GLU A 259 19.99 -19.22 10.97
CA GLU A 259 18.75 -19.95 10.71
C GLU A 259 17.60 -19.38 11.57
N LEU A 260 16.41 -19.31 10.99
CA LEU A 260 15.21 -18.79 11.64
C LEU A 260 14.05 -19.77 11.47
N ASP A 261 13.21 -19.85 12.50
CA ASP A 261 11.98 -20.60 12.51
C ASP A 261 10.80 -19.67 12.18
N VAL A 262 9.91 -20.13 11.32
CA VAL A 262 8.62 -19.51 11.02
C VAL A 262 7.54 -20.30 11.76
N LEU A 263 6.74 -19.61 12.55
CA LEU A 263 5.60 -20.15 13.29
C LEU A 263 4.34 -19.45 12.85
N ILE A 264 3.46 -20.14 12.14
CA ILE A 264 2.15 -19.67 11.70
C ILE A 264 1.15 -19.92 12.82
N ASP A 265 1.16 -21.11 13.42
CA ASP A 265 0.28 -21.49 14.53
C ASP A 265 0.93 -21.34 15.91
N ASP A 266 0.10 -21.25 16.95
CA ASP A 266 0.55 -21.04 18.34
C ASP A 266 0.96 -22.36 19.04
N ASP A 267 1.15 -23.45 18.29
CA ASP A 267 1.54 -24.76 18.83
C ASP A 267 3.04 -24.84 19.22
N GLY A 268 3.82 -23.83 18.84
CA GLY A 268 5.23 -23.68 19.17
C GLY A 268 6.17 -24.52 18.31
N ALA A 269 5.66 -25.32 17.37
CA ALA A 269 6.45 -26.03 16.38
C ALA A 269 6.75 -25.11 15.18
N PRO A 270 7.94 -25.22 14.55
CA PRO A 270 8.22 -24.47 13.34
C PRO A 270 7.50 -25.09 12.14
N ASP A 271 6.68 -24.30 11.46
CA ASP A 271 6.05 -24.66 10.17
C ASP A 271 7.08 -24.68 9.04
N ALA A 272 8.08 -23.80 9.12
CA ALA A 272 9.19 -23.74 8.17
C ALA A 272 10.47 -23.23 8.85
N THR A 273 11.61 -23.55 8.25
CA THR A 273 12.92 -23.02 8.64
C THR A 273 13.52 -22.26 7.47
N LEU A 274 13.91 -21.01 7.73
CA LEU A 274 14.62 -20.14 6.81
C LEU A 274 16.12 -20.16 7.11
N LYS A 275 16.94 -20.15 6.06
CA LYS A 275 18.40 -20.28 6.14
C LYS A 275 19.11 -19.09 5.51
N ALA A 276 20.40 -19.00 5.79
CA ALA A 276 21.29 -18.04 5.14
C ALA A 276 21.16 -18.10 3.61
N GLY A 277 21.00 -16.92 3.00
CA GLY A 277 20.74 -16.73 1.58
C GLY A 277 19.27 -16.58 1.20
N GLU A 278 18.34 -16.88 2.11
CA GLU A 278 16.92 -16.63 1.92
C GLU A 278 16.52 -15.24 2.42
N PHE A 279 15.26 -14.89 2.21
CA PHE A 279 14.66 -13.63 2.64
C PHE A 279 13.23 -13.86 3.13
N PHE A 280 12.68 -12.92 3.88
CA PHE A 280 11.30 -13.00 4.38
C PHE A 280 10.68 -11.63 4.62
N GLY A 281 9.36 -11.63 4.75
CA GLY A 281 8.57 -10.41 4.91
C GLY A 281 8.12 -9.81 3.57
N GLU A 282 8.32 -10.53 2.47
CA GLU A 282 7.88 -10.24 1.12
C GLU A 282 6.37 -10.07 1.03
N LEU A 283 5.60 -10.87 1.75
CA LEU A 283 4.14 -10.78 1.70
C LEU A 283 3.65 -9.43 2.25
N ALA A 284 4.17 -8.97 3.38
CA ALA A 284 3.81 -7.68 3.96
C ALA A 284 4.30 -6.50 3.09
N LEU A 285 5.41 -6.68 2.38
CA LEU A 285 5.92 -5.69 1.43
C LEU A 285 4.98 -5.52 0.23
N VAL A 286 4.53 -6.63 -0.36
CA VAL A 286 3.69 -6.65 -1.57
C VAL A 286 2.23 -6.34 -1.22
N SER A 287 1.66 -7.04 -0.24
CA SER A 287 0.25 -6.89 0.14
C SER A 287 -0.03 -5.70 1.08
N GLY A 288 1.00 -5.18 1.75
CA GLY A 288 0.84 -4.15 2.80
C GLY A 288 0.16 -4.64 4.08
N ARG A 289 -0.05 -5.97 4.22
CA ARG A 289 -0.76 -6.58 5.35
C ARG A 289 0.14 -6.79 6.56
N ARG A 290 -0.50 -7.17 7.67
CA ARG A 290 0.17 -7.64 8.89
C ARG A 290 1.01 -8.90 8.63
N ARG A 291 1.95 -9.18 9.52
CA ARG A 291 2.75 -10.42 9.45
C ARG A 291 1.88 -11.66 9.56
N ALA A 292 1.99 -12.58 8.60
CA ALA A 292 1.20 -13.81 8.55
C ALA A 292 1.60 -14.85 9.62
N GLY A 293 2.84 -14.77 10.12
CA GLY A 293 3.36 -15.65 11.17
C GLY A 293 4.38 -14.91 12.04
N THR A 294 4.89 -15.59 13.05
CA THR A 294 5.99 -15.17 13.91
C THR A 294 7.30 -15.71 13.35
N VAL A 295 8.34 -14.89 13.30
CA VAL A 295 9.69 -15.33 12.91
C VAL A 295 10.63 -15.18 14.10
N ARG A 296 11.31 -16.26 14.46
CA ARG A 296 12.24 -16.32 15.59
C ARG A 296 13.58 -16.90 15.15
N ALA A 297 14.68 -16.33 15.61
CA ALA A 297 16.00 -16.86 15.36
C ALA A 297 16.18 -18.20 16.09
N SER A 298 16.50 -19.28 15.38
CA SER A 298 16.80 -20.60 15.98
C SER A 298 18.30 -20.77 16.25
N ALA A 299 19.13 -20.00 15.54
CA ALA A 299 20.56 -19.84 15.76
C ALA A 299 20.92 -18.33 15.82
N PRO A 300 22.15 -17.95 16.20
CA PRO A 300 22.62 -16.58 15.99
C PRO A 300 22.55 -16.20 14.50
N CYS A 301 21.91 -15.07 14.20
CA CYS A 301 21.66 -14.61 12.84
C CYS A 301 22.20 -13.21 12.59
N VAL A 302 22.57 -12.96 11.32
CA VAL A 302 22.82 -11.63 10.79
C VAL A 302 21.81 -11.34 9.70
N LEU A 303 20.98 -10.31 9.93
CA LEU A 303 19.94 -9.90 9.01
C LEU A 303 20.20 -8.48 8.51
N ILE A 304 19.78 -8.19 7.28
CA ILE A 304 19.57 -6.82 6.81
C ILE A 304 18.07 -6.55 6.84
N GLU A 305 17.66 -5.64 7.71
CA GLU A 305 16.29 -5.12 7.79
C GLU A 305 16.15 -3.89 6.89
N THR A 306 15.37 -4.03 5.83
CA THR A 306 15.19 -3.02 4.80
C THR A 306 13.79 -2.40 4.88
N PRO A 307 13.66 -1.06 4.97
CA PRO A 307 12.36 -0.39 4.92
C PRO A 307 11.63 -0.57 3.58
N ARG A 308 10.28 -0.59 3.61
CA ARG A 308 9.42 -0.71 2.40
C ARG A 308 9.80 0.27 1.30
N ARG A 309 10.04 1.54 1.64
CA ARG A 309 10.41 2.58 0.65
C ARG A 309 11.67 2.23 -0.15
N VAL A 310 12.64 1.59 0.51
CA VAL A 310 13.93 1.21 -0.10
C VAL A 310 13.71 0.01 -1.01
N MET A 311 12.98 -1.00 -0.54
CA MET A 311 12.65 -2.17 -1.37
C MET A 311 11.79 -1.80 -2.57
N GLN A 312 10.79 -0.93 -2.41
CA GLN A 312 9.94 -0.50 -3.52
C GLN A 312 10.76 0.18 -4.62
N LYS A 313 11.66 1.10 -4.23
CA LYS A 313 12.61 1.73 -5.17
C LYS A 313 13.44 0.69 -5.92
N LEU A 314 13.92 -0.36 -5.24
CA LEU A 314 14.67 -1.43 -5.88
C LEU A 314 13.80 -2.27 -6.83
N ILE A 315 12.59 -2.64 -6.42
CA ILE A 315 11.61 -3.39 -7.22
C ILE A 315 11.20 -2.65 -8.49
N ASP A 316 11.09 -1.33 -8.40
CA ASP A 316 10.78 -0.45 -9.54
C ASP A 316 11.98 -0.30 -10.47
N SER A 317 13.21 -0.43 -9.95
CA SER A 317 14.44 -0.32 -10.74
C SER A 317 14.99 -1.64 -11.29
N VAL A 318 14.55 -2.80 -10.78
CA VAL A 318 15.09 -4.13 -11.13
C VAL A 318 13.95 -5.13 -11.38
N GLN A 319 13.53 -5.28 -12.63
CA GLN A 319 12.40 -6.16 -13.00
C GLN A 319 12.61 -7.63 -12.61
N SER A 320 13.83 -8.14 -12.71
CA SER A 320 14.15 -9.51 -12.29
C SER A 320 13.93 -9.74 -10.80
N MET A 321 14.17 -8.72 -9.97
CA MET A 321 13.87 -8.74 -8.54
C MET A 321 12.36 -8.72 -8.31
N ARG A 322 11.62 -7.86 -9.02
CA ARG A 322 10.14 -7.85 -8.99
C ARG A 322 9.57 -9.23 -9.29
N ARG A 323 10.06 -9.89 -10.34
CA ARG A 323 9.60 -11.23 -10.72
C ARG A 323 9.82 -12.26 -9.61
N ILE A 324 11.02 -12.31 -9.02
CA ILE A 324 11.36 -13.26 -7.94
C ILE A 324 10.50 -13.00 -6.70
N LEU A 325 10.32 -11.72 -6.31
CA LEU A 325 9.50 -11.37 -5.15
C LEU A 325 8.03 -11.70 -5.36
N ASN A 326 7.49 -11.45 -6.55
CA ASN A 326 6.12 -11.83 -6.89
C ASN A 326 5.95 -13.35 -6.88
N GLU A 327 6.89 -14.10 -7.44
CA GLU A 327 6.86 -15.56 -7.46
C GLU A 327 6.83 -16.13 -6.02
N VAL A 328 7.72 -15.68 -5.15
CA VAL A 328 7.75 -16.10 -3.74
C VAL A 328 6.47 -15.66 -3.01
N ALA A 329 6.02 -14.42 -3.20
CA ALA A 329 4.80 -13.93 -2.58
C ALA A 329 3.56 -14.74 -3.00
N ILE A 330 3.46 -15.15 -4.26
CA ILE A 330 2.37 -16.02 -4.74
C ILE A 330 2.45 -17.38 -4.07
N LYS A 331 3.63 -18.02 -4.00
CA LYS A 331 3.78 -19.31 -3.29
C LYS A 331 3.32 -19.20 -1.84
N THR A 332 3.76 -18.16 -1.14
CA THR A 332 3.36 -17.88 0.24
C THR A 332 1.84 -17.69 0.35
N ILE A 333 1.22 -16.90 -0.53
CA ILE A 333 -0.22 -16.64 -0.49
C ILE A 333 -1.04 -17.89 -0.78
N VAL A 334 -0.60 -18.71 -1.74
CA VAL A 334 -1.27 -19.98 -2.08
C VAL A 334 -1.28 -20.90 -0.87
N HIS A 335 -0.13 -21.02 -0.20
CA HIS A 335 0.00 -21.83 1.01
C HIS A 335 -0.90 -21.31 2.14
N LEU A 336 -0.90 -20.01 2.41
CA LEU A 336 -1.73 -19.40 3.47
C LEU A 336 -3.23 -19.47 3.18
N CYS A 337 -3.64 -19.25 1.92
CA CYS A 337 -5.05 -19.22 1.54
C CYS A 337 -5.66 -20.62 1.48
N ILE A 338 -4.94 -21.61 0.93
CA ILE A 338 -5.46 -22.96 0.71
C ILE A 338 -5.23 -23.86 1.93
N GLY A 339 -4.29 -23.52 2.81
CA GLY A 339 -4.07 -24.21 4.09
C GLY A 339 -3.51 -25.63 3.96
N LEU A 340 -3.07 -26.03 2.76
CA LEU A 340 -2.50 -27.34 2.47
C LEU A 340 -1.14 -27.21 1.80
N SER A 341 -0.24 -28.13 2.12
CA SER A 341 1.08 -28.22 1.52
C SER A 341 0.96 -28.79 0.11
N LEU A 342 0.86 -27.92 -0.89
CA LEU A 342 1.10 -28.29 -2.29
C LEU A 342 2.54 -28.77 -2.46
N SER A 343 2.76 -29.68 -3.41
CA SER A 343 4.11 -30.06 -3.82
C SER A 343 4.88 -28.84 -4.35
N GLU A 344 6.21 -28.82 -4.21
CA GLU A 344 7.02 -27.73 -4.81
C GLU A 344 6.77 -27.60 -6.31
N GLU A 345 6.53 -28.72 -7.02
CA GLU A 345 6.20 -28.72 -8.44
C GLU A 345 4.91 -27.94 -8.71
N ASP A 346 3.85 -28.19 -7.93
CA ASP A 346 2.57 -27.48 -8.06
C ASP A 346 2.66 -26.01 -7.64
N LEU A 347 3.39 -25.70 -6.58
CA LEU A 347 3.62 -24.31 -6.16
C LEU A 347 4.38 -23.51 -7.21
N ASN A 348 5.41 -24.12 -7.81
CA ASN A 348 6.16 -23.52 -8.92
C ASN A 348 5.25 -23.34 -10.14
N ASP A 349 4.39 -24.32 -10.43
CA ASP A 349 3.47 -24.26 -11.55
C ASP A 349 2.43 -23.12 -11.38
N VAL A 350 1.86 -22.97 -10.19
CA VAL A 350 0.96 -21.84 -9.87
C VAL A 350 1.72 -20.51 -9.95
N ALA A 351 2.86 -20.39 -9.27
CA ALA A 351 3.57 -19.12 -9.17
C ALA A 351 4.06 -18.58 -10.53
N ASN A 352 4.42 -19.47 -11.46
CA ASN A 352 4.89 -19.07 -12.79
C ASN A 352 3.77 -18.70 -13.77
N ASN A 353 2.53 -19.11 -13.49
CA ASN A 353 1.41 -18.97 -14.44
C ASN A 353 0.21 -18.23 -13.87
N ALA A 354 0.24 -17.85 -12.60
CA ALA A 354 -0.79 -17.02 -12.01
C ALA A 354 -0.75 -15.61 -12.60
N THR A 355 -1.93 -15.02 -12.78
CA THR A 355 -2.08 -13.67 -13.29
C THR A 355 -2.43 -12.72 -12.15
N LEU A 356 -1.65 -11.64 -12.00
CA LEU A 356 -1.99 -10.56 -11.06
C LEU A 356 -3.04 -9.67 -11.71
N LYS A 357 -4.16 -9.44 -11.03
CA LYS A 357 -5.23 -8.55 -11.46
C LYS A 357 -5.50 -7.50 -10.38
N SER A 358 -5.60 -6.24 -10.79
CA SER A 358 -5.94 -5.11 -9.93
C SER A 358 -7.34 -4.62 -10.27
N TYR A 359 -8.13 -4.34 -9.25
CA TYR A 359 -9.53 -3.94 -9.35
C TYR A 359 -9.76 -2.63 -8.61
N ALA A 360 -10.44 -1.68 -9.23
CA ALA A 360 -10.91 -0.48 -8.57
C ALA A 360 -12.07 -0.80 -7.60
N ALA A 361 -12.29 0.04 -6.59
CA ALA A 361 -13.44 -0.10 -5.70
C ALA A 361 -14.76 -0.10 -6.50
N GLY A 362 -15.60 -1.10 -6.30
CA GLY A 362 -16.86 -1.31 -7.02
C GLY A 362 -16.75 -2.12 -8.31
N GLU A 363 -15.54 -2.43 -8.79
CA GLU A 363 -15.31 -3.25 -9.99
C GLU A 363 -15.63 -4.72 -9.73
N GLU A 364 -16.20 -5.40 -10.74
CA GLU A 364 -16.54 -6.83 -10.63
C GLU A 364 -15.36 -7.71 -10.99
N LEU A 365 -15.08 -8.69 -10.13
CA LEU A 365 -14.13 -9.76 -10.45
C LEU A 365 -14.76 -10.74 -11.45
N PHE A 366 -16.02 -11.11 -11.18
CA PHE A 366 -16.89 -11.91 -12.05
C PHE A 366 -18.35 -11.74 -11.63
N HIS A 367 -19.27 -12.02 -12.55
CA HIS A 367 -20.71 -11.89 -12.35
C HIS A 367 -21.39 -13.24 -12.12
N GLU A 368 -22.51 -13.24 -11.40
CA GLU A 368 -23.39 -14.40 -11.26
C GLU A 368 -23.82 -14.94 -12.64
N GLY A 369 -23.65 -16.25 -12.85
CA GLY A 369 -23.98 -16.94 -14.10
C GLY A 369 -22.86 -16.99 -15.13
N ASP A 370 -21.73 -16.32 -14.91
CA ASP A 370 -20.56 -16.42 -15.79
C ASP A 370 -19.95 -17.84 -15.78
N GLU A 371 -19.26 -18.21 -16.85
CA GLU A 371 -18.43 -19.42 -16.83
C GLU A 371 -17.22 -19.22 -15.90
N ALA A 372 -16.80 -20.28 -15.21
CA ALA A 372 -15.69 -20.18 -14.27
C ALA A 372 -14.35 -20.00 -14.99
N ASP A 373 -13.76 -18.81 -14.86
CA ASP A 373 -12.45 -18.45 -15.42
C ASP A 373 -11.27 -18.81 -14.50
N GLY A 374 -11.50 -18.94 -13.19
CA GLY A 374 -10.48 -19.42 -12.24
C GLY A 374 -10.78 -19.23 -10.77
N LEU A 375 -9.77 -19.42 -9.93
CA LEU A 375 -9.79 -19.15 -8.50
C LEU A 375 -9.07 -17.82 -8.25
N TYR A 376 -9.68 -16.96 -7.44
CA TYR A 376 -9.13 -15.65 -7.10
C TYR A 376 -8.63 -15.67 -5.66
N LEU A 377 -7.31 -15.54 -5.45
CA LEU A 377 -6.73 -15.34 -4.13
C LEU A 377 -6.61 -13.83 -3.86
N ILE A 378 -7.28 -13.32 -2.84
CA ILE A 378 -7.29 -11.89 -2.54
C ILE A 378 -5.98 -11.53 -1.84
N GLN A 379 -5.10 -10.79 -2.53
CA GLN A 379 -3.77 -10.45 -2.05
C GLN A 379 -3.78 -9.20 -1.17
N SER A 380 -4.42 -8.14 -1.66
CA SER A 380 -4.64 -6.86 -0.97
C SER A 380 -6.10 -6.47 -1.16
N GLY A 381 -6.63 -5.62 -0.27
CA GLY A 381 -8.00 -5.17 -0.38
C GLY A 381 -9.04 -6.17 0.12
N SER A 382 -10.26 -6.08 -0.41
CA SER A 382 -11.36 -6.94 -0.02
C SER A 382 -12.50 -6.94 -1.03
N VAL A 383 -13.31 -8.01 -1.02
CA VAL A 383 -14.43 -8.19 -1.95
C VAL A 383 -15.72 -8.51 -1.20
N THR A 384 -16.86 -8.16 -1.82
CA THR A 384 -18.19 -8.63 -1.42
C THR A 384 -18.67 -9.71 -2.38
N VAL A 385 -19.35 -10.71 -1.83
CA VAL A 385 -20.04 -11.76 -2.59
C VAL A 385 -21.53 -11.49 -2.49
N SER A 386 -22.21 -11.25 -3.61
CA SER A 386 -23.63 -10.89 -3.65
C SER A 386 -24.43 -11.73 -4.64
N ARG A 387 -25.75 -11.86 -4.42
CA ARG A 387 -26.69 -12.49 -5.35
C ARG A 387 -27.95 -11.66 -5.55
N LEU A 388 -28.60 -11.85 -6.69
CA LEU A 388 -29.91 -11.28 -6.95
C LEU A 388 -31.03 -12.17 -6.39
N ILE A 389 -31.55 -11.85 -5.21
CA ILE A 389 -32.64 -12.58 -4.56
C ILE A 389 -33.90 -11.70 -4.56
N GLY A 390 -35.00 -12.19 -5.16
CA GLY A 390 -36.27 -11.44 -5.21
C GLY A 390 -36.17 -10.08 -5.92
N GLY A 391 -35.24 -9.94 -6.87
CA GLY A 391 -34.98 -8.69 -7.59
C GLY A 391 -34.18 -7.65 -6.81
N ARG A 392 -33.58 -8.02 -5.67
CA ARG A 392 -32.66 -7.17 -4.89
C ARG A 392 -31.30 -7.84 -4.79
N GLU A 393 -30.25 -7.04 -4.87
CA GLU A 393 -28.90 -7.51 -4.62
C GLU A 393 -28.70 -7.68 -3.10
N VAL A 394 -28.34 -8.90 -2.68
CA VAL A 394 -28.13 -9.27 -1.29
C VAL A 394 -26.68 -9.69 -1.12
N VAL A 395 -25.92 -8.96 -0.30
CA VAL A 395 -24.55 -9.32 0.07
C VAL A 395 -24.58 -10.52 1.00
N LEU A 396 -24.00 -11.63 0.56
CA LEU A 396 -23.92 -12.90 1.28
C LEU A 396 -22.71 -12.95 2.22
N LEU A 397 -21.56 -12.51 1.71
CA LEU A 397 -20.27 -12.63 2.39
C LEU A 397 -19.39 -11.43 2.10
N TYR A 398 -18.54 -11.08 3.06
CA TYR A 398 -17.41 -10.19 2.90
C TYR A 398 -16.12 -11.02 3.00
N VAL A 399 -15.23 -10.87 2.03
CA VAL A 399 -13.98 -11.64 1.95
C VAL A 399 -12.82 -10.65 1.93
N ALA A 400 -12.06 -10.66 3.02
CA ALA A 400 -10.83 -9.88 3.14
C ALA A 400 -9.65 -10.60 2.45
N ALA A 401 -8.56 -9.87 2.23
CA ALA A 401 -7.31 -10.45 1.77
C ALA A 401 -6.86 -11.67 2.60
N GLY A 402 -6.04 -12.53 2.00
CA GLY A 402 -5.59 -13.82 2.56
C GLY A 402 -6.66 -14.91 2.54
N HIS A 403 -7.79 -14.63 1.91
CA HIS A 403 -8.81 -15.60 1.58
C HIS A 403 -8.95 -15.65 0.06
N TYR A 404 -9.82 -16.54 -0.41
CA TYR A 404 -10.07 -16.74 -1.83
C TYR A 404 -11.56 -16.76 -2.14
N VAL A 405 -11.88 -16.58 -3.42
CA VAL A 405 -13.25 -16.65 -3.96
C VAL A 405 -13.25 -17.36 -5.31
N GLY A 406 -14.40 -17.95 -5.64
CA GLY A 406 -14.64 -18.58 -6.94
C GLY A 406 -14.39 -20.09 -6.97
N GLU A 407 -14.17 -20.70 -5.82
CA GLU A 407 -13.97 -22.14 -5.66
C GLU A 407 -15.22 -22.96 -6.01
N MET A 408 -16.42 -22.46 -5.71
CA MET A 408 -17.65 -23.24 -5.85
C MET A 408 -17.83 -23.79 -7.27
N SER A 409 -17.69 -22.93 -8.27
CA SER A 409 -17.85 -23.28 -9.69
C SER A 409 -16.75 -24.20 -10.21
N LEU A 410 -15.55 -24.13 -9.63
CA LEU A 410 -14.44 -25.05 -9.98
C LEU A 410 -14.70 -26.45 -9.43
N VAL A 411 -15.36 -26.55 -8.29
CA VAL A 411 -15.68 -27.79 -7.60
C VAL A 411 -16.91 -28.47 -8.18
N SER A 412 -17.99 -27.71 -8.39
CA SER A 412 -19.29 -28.20 -8.87
C SER A 412 -19.34 -28.39 -10.39
N GLY A 413 -18.57 -27.61 -11.15
CA GLY A 413 -18.66 -27.53 -12.61
C GLY A 413 -19.84 -26.69 -13.12
N GLU A 414 -20.58 -26.03 -12.22
CA GLU A 414 -21.67 -25.11 -12.55
C GLU A 414 -21.14 -23.68 -12.78
N PRO A 415 -21.90 -22.79 -13.45
CA PRO A 415 -21.55 -21.37 -13.59
C PRO A 415 -21.32 -20.65 -12.25
N ARG A 416 -20.79 -19.43 -12.29
CA ARG A 416 -20.55 -18.56 -11.14
C ARG A 416 -21.82 -18.43 -10.31
N TYR A 417 -21.74 -18.89 -9.06
CA TYR A 417 -22.90 -18.93 -8.17
C TYR A 417 -23.37 -17.52 -7.74
N ALA A 418 -22.44 -16.57 -7.64
CA ALA A 418 -22.67 -15.23 -7.11
C ALA A 418 -21.78 -14.21 -7.85
N THR A 419 -22.16 -12.95 -7.79
CA THR A 419 -21.34 -11.83 -8.24
C THR A 419 -20.31 -11.50 -7.16
N VAL A 420 -19.07 -11.27 -7.56
CA VAL A 420 -18.00 -10.83 -6.66
C VAL A 420 -17.50 -9.47 -7.10
N ARG A 421 -17.49 -8.52 -6.16
CA ARG A 421 -17.14 -7.13 -6.40
C ARG A 421 -16.06 -6.66 -5.43
N ALA A 422 -15.08 -5.92 -5.93
CA ALA A 422 -14.10 -5.23 -5.10
C ALA A 422 -14.84 -4.25 -4.18
N ALA A 423 -14.76 -4.47 -2.87
CA ALA A 423 -15.33 -3.56 -1.87
C ALA A 423 -14.51 -2.28 -1.81
N ILE A 424 -13.20 -2.42 -1.94
CA ILE A 424 -12.16 -1.38 -1.98
C ILE A 424 -11.17 -1.72 -3.11
N ALA A 425 -10.20 -0.85 -3.40
CA ALA A 425 -9.13 -1.20 -4.34
C ALA A 425 -8.48 -2.53 -3.92
N THR A 426 -8.44 -3.50 -4.84
CA THR A 426 -8.15 -4.91 -4.52
C THR A 426 -7.21 -5.50 -5.56
N ASP A 427 -6.10 -6.08 -5.12
CA ASP A 427 -5.26 -6.93 -5.95
C ASP A 427 -5.56 -8.39 -5.67
N ALA A 428 -5.70 -9.17 -6.73
CA ALA A 428 -5.97 -10.60 -6.66
C ALA A 428 -5.01 -11.40 -7.55
N VAL A 429 -4.64 -12.58 -7.08
CA VAL A 429 -3.92 -13.59 -7.85
C VAL A 429 -4.95 -14.53 -8.47
N LEU A 430 -5.08 -14.51 -9.80
CA LEU A 430 -5.93 -15.44 -10.54
C LEU A 430 -5.16 -16.71 -10.90
N ILE A 431 -5.65 -17.85 -10.42
CA ILE A 431 -5.27 -19.18 -10.89
C ILE A 431 -6.33 -19.65 -11.89
N GLU A 432 -5.96 -19.75 -13.17
CA GLU A 432 -6.88 -20.11 -14.24
C GLU A 432 -7.59 -21.46 -13.98
N ALA A 433 -8.86 -21.55 -14.40
CA ALA A 433 -9.71 -22.69 -14.09
C ALA A 433 -9.15 -24.03 -14.59
N GLY A 434 -8.55 -24.08 -15.79
CA GLY A 434 -7.93 -25.29 -16.32
C GLY A 434 -6.83 -25.82 -15.40
N ARG A 435 -5.92 -24.92 -15.00
CA ARG A 435 -4.81 -25.23 -14.11
C ARG A 435 -5.27 -25.61 -12.72
N MET A 436 -6.24 -24.89 -12.16
CA MET A 436 -6.77 -25.22 -10.84
C MET A 436 -7.44 -26.60 -10.85
N ARG A 437 -8.17 -26.96 -11.92
CA ARG A 437 -8.72 -28.32 -12.06
C ARG A 437 -7.62 -29.38 -12.12
N ASP A 438 -6.52 -29.13 -12.82
CA ASP A 438 -5.37 -30.05 -12.87
C ASP A 438 -4.69 -30.22 -11.50
N ILE A 439 -4.61 -29.15 -10.70
CA ILE A 439 -4.10 -29.19 -9.32
C ILE A 439 -5.04 -30.01 -8.43
N ILE A 440 -6.35 -29.74 -8.50
CA ILE A 440 -7.38 -30.48 -7.73
C ILE A 440 -7.35 -31.97 -8.09
N ALA A 441 -7.18 -32.32 -9.37
CA ALA A 441 -7.12 -33.70 -9.83
C ALA A 441 -5.89 -34.45 -9.30
N ARG A 442 -4.76 -33.74 -9.13
CA ARG A 442 -3.50 -34.30 -8.60
C ARG A 442 -3.45 -34.35 -7.07
N ASN A 443 -4.26 -33.55 -6.38
CA ASN A 443 -4.22 -33.37 -4.93
C ASN A 443 -5.60 -33.64 -4.28
N PRO A 444 -5.93 -34.90 -3.94
CA PRO A 444 -7.23 -35.27 -3.35
C PRO A 444 -7.55 -34.56 -2.03
N GLU A 445 -6.54 -34.19 -1.24
CA GLU A 445 -6.72 -33.45 0.01
C GLU A 445 -7.27 -32.04 -0.25
N ILE A 446 -6.75 -31.35 -1.26
CA ILE A 446 -7.26 -30.03 -1.69
C ILE A 446 -8.69 -30.16 -2.18
N ARG A 447 -9.01 -31.23 -2.93
CA ARG A 447 -10.39 -31.49 -3.33
C ARG A 447 -11.29 -31.60 -2.10
N GLY A 448 -10.88 -32.36 -1.08
CA GLY A 448 -11.63 -32.53 0.16
C GLY A 448 -11.89 -31.22 0.92
N GLU A 449 -10.88 -30.35 1.04
CA GLU A 449 -11.01 -29.04 1.70
C GLU A 449 -11.95 -28.11 0.93
N LEU A 450 -11.81 -28.06 -0.40
CA LEU A 450 -12.70 -27.28 -1.25
C LEU A 450 -14.14 -27.81 -1.23
N ASP A 451 -14.33 -29.13 -1.22
CA ASP A 451 -15.64 -29.78 -1.08
C ASP A 451 -16.25 -29.47 0.31
N ALA A 452 -15.46 -29.49 1.39
CA ALA A 452 -15.91 -29.15 2.74
C ALA A 452 -16.38 -27.70 2.85
N ARG A 453 -15.60 -26.75 2.30
CA ARG A 453 -16.01 -25.34 2.19
C ARG A 453 -17.27 -25.17 1.35
N TYR A 454 -17.36 -25.86 0.21
CA TYR A 454 -18.53 -25.84 -0.64
C TYR A 454 -19.79 -26.30 0.12
N LEU A 455 -19.70 -27.39 0.88
CA LEU A 455 -20.80 -27.90 1.71
C LEU A 455 -21.18 -26.92 2.83
N GLN A 456 -20.21 -26.29 3.48
CA GLN A 456 -20.47 -25.28 4.51
C GLN A 456 -21.23 -24.08 3.91
N HIS A 457 -20.83 -23.60 2.74
CA HIS A 457 -21.55 -22.52 2.06
C HIS A 457 -22.99 -22.90 1.69
N LEU A 458 -23.24 -24.15 1.29
CA LEU A 458 -24.60 -24.64 1.05
C LEU A 458 -25.45 -24.67 2.34
N GLN A 459 -24.87 -25.07 3.47
CA GLN A 459 -25.56 -25.08 4.76
C GLN A 459 -25.88 -23.65 5.25
N ASP A 460 -24.94 -22.72 5.09
CA ASP A 460 -25.16 -21.31 5.41
C ASP A 460 -26.27 -20.70 4.54
N GLN A 461 -26.38 -21.15 3.28
CA GLN A 461 -27.48 -20.77 2.40
C GLN A 461 -28.83 -21.28 2.90
N GLU A 462 -28.93 -22.57 3.23
CA GLU A 462 -30.18 -23.15 3.74
C GLU A 462 -30.64 -22.45 5.02
N ASN A 463 -29.70 -22.18 5.93
CA ASN A 463 -29.99 -21.46 7.17
C ASN A 463 -30.51 -20.04 6.90
N ARG A 464 -29.89 -19.30 5.96
CA ARG A 464 -30.33 -17.94 5.60
C ARG A 464 -31.68 -17.93 4.90
N GLN A 465 -31.93 -18.87 3.99
CA GLN A 465 -33.20 -18.98 3.29
C GLN A 465 -34.35 -19.35 4.25
N GLN A 466 -34.07 -20.20 5.25
CA GLN A 466 -35.02 -20.49 6.33
C GLN A 466 -35.27 -19.29 7.23
N LEU A 467 -34.26 -18.49 7.56
CA LEU A 467 -34.44 -17.23 8.28
C LEU A 467 -35.31 -16.24 7.47
N GLU A 468 -35.01 -16.02 6.19
CA GLU A 468 -35.78 -15.10 5.34
C GLU A 468 -37.26 -15.50 5.22
N THR A 469 -37.54 -16.79 5.00
CA THR A 469 -38.92 -17.31 4.95
C THR A 469 -39.64 -17.26 6.30
N ALA A 470 -38.92 -17.39 7.42
CA ALA A 470 -39.48 -17.20 8.76
C ALA A 470 -39.77 -15.73 9.09
N PHE A 471 -39.02 -14.78 8.52
CA PHE A 471 -39.24 -13.34 8.68
C PHE A 471 -40.43 -12.82 7.85
N ASP A 472 -40.62 -13.32 6.63
CA ASP A 472 -41.74 -12.93 5.76
C ASP A 472 -43.12 -13.33 6.32
N SER A 473 -43.19 -14.32 7.21
CA SER A 473 -44.44 -14.84 7.75
C SER A 473 -44.96 -14.10 9.00
N LYS A 474 -44.23 -13.09 9.54
CA LYS A 474 -44.61 -12.41 10.79
C LYS A 474 -44.61 -10.88 10.85
N ALA A 475 -44.32 -10.11 9.79
CA ALA A 475 -44.38 -8.64 9.92
C ALA A 475 -44.79 -7.89 8.64
N SER A 476 -46.05 -7.43 8.63
CA SER A 476 -46.36 -6.10 8.10
C SER A 476 -45.71 -5.06 9.03
N ILE A 477 -44.84 -4.18 8.49
CA ILE A 477 -44.21 -2.98 9.12
C ILE A 477 -42.76 -3.15 9.65
N ALA A 478 -41.93 -4.07 9.16
CA ALA A 478 -40.48 -4.05 9.44
C ALA A 478 -39.64 -4.41 8.21
N THR A 479 -39.58 -3.52 7.22
CA THR A 479 -38.95 -3.78 5.91
C THR A 479 -37.45 -3.48 5.82
N GLN A 480 -36.68 -3.38 6.92
CA GLN A 480 -35.31 -2.80 6.81
C GLN A 480 -34.13 -3.49 7.50
N SER A 481 -34.27 -4.39 8.48
CA SER A 481 -33.09 -4.90 9.22
C SER A 481 -32.80 -6.37 8.96
N THR A 482 -32.35 -6.72 7.75
CA THR A 482 -31.67 -7.99 7.50
C THR A 482 -30.16 -7.84 7.76
N PRO A 483 -29.46 -8.88 8.26
CA PRO A 483 -28.01 -8.87 8.47
C PRO A 483 -27.21 -8.44 7.23
N SER A 484 -27.66 -8.86 6.04
CA SER A 484 -27.06 -8.51 4.74
C SER A 484 -27.08 -7.01 4.45
N ASN A 485 -28.15 -6.30 4.84
CA ASN A 485 -28.24 -4.84 4.64
C ASN A 485 -27.33 -4.07 5.61
N LEU A 486 -27.15 -4.58 6.84
CA LEU A 486 -26.22 -3.99 7.81
C LEU A 486 -24.77 -4.15 7.35
N ILE A 487 -24.39 -5.32 6.80
CA ILE A 487 -23.07 -5.53 6.20
C ILE A 487 -22.85 -4.55 5.05
N SER A 488 -23.81 -4.46 4.11
CA SER A 488 -23.71 -3.51 3.00
C SER A 488 -23.56 -2.07 3.48
N PHE A 489 -24.30 -1.67 4.52
CA PHE A 489 -24.16 -0.37 5.15
C PHE A 489 -22.74 -0.15 5.71
N LEU A 490 -22.22 -1.08 6.50
CA LEU A 490 -20.90 -0.96 7.12
C LEU A 490 -19.78 -0.92 6.06
N ILE A 491 -19.89 -1.69 4.98
CA ILE A 491 -18.94 -1.61 3.85
C ILE A 491 -18.99 -0.24 3.17
N GLN A 492 -20.18 0.30 2.90
CA GLN A 492 -20.31 1.67 2.36
C GLN A 492 -19.72 2.72 3.30
N GLN A 493 -19.72 2.46 4.61
CA GLN A 493 -19.03 3.28 5.60
C GLN A 493 -17.56 2.93 5.75
N GLY A 494 -16.90 2.40 4.72
CA GLY A 494 -15.46 2.15 4.65
C GLY A 494 -14.92 1.28 5.77
N VAL A 495 -15.74 0.41 6.35
CA VAL A 495 -15.30 -0.54 7.38
C VAL A 495 -14.43 -1.64 6.76
N GLY A 496 -14.55 -1.89 5.45
CA GLY A 496 -13.69 -2.85 4.74
C GLY A 496 -12.22 -2.45 4.64
N GLU A 497 -11.88 -1.16 4.81
CA GLU A 497 -10.48 -0.71 4.93
C GLU A 497 -10.06 -0.54 6.38
N ALA A 498 -11.00 -0.56 7.33
CA ALA A 498 -10.71 -0.27 8.72
C ALA A 498 -9.93 -1.41 9.37
N THR A 499 -9.04 -1.11 10.30
CA THR A 499 -8.54 -2.16 11.20
C THR A 499 -9.32 -2.19 12.51
N ASP A 500 -9.96 -1.08 12.85
CA ASP A 500 -10.76 -0.90 14.06
C ASP A 500 -11.73 0.28 13.87
N VAL A 501 -13.03 0.02 13.99
CA VAL A 501 -14.08 1.03 13.85
C VAL A 501 -14.86 1.20 15.14
N LEU A 502 -15.08 2.46 15.52
CA LEU A 502 -16.02 2.81 16.58
C LEU A 502 -17.45 2.67 16.06
N LEU A 503 -18.26 1.87 16.73
CA LEU A 503 -19.71 1.76 16.54
C LEU A 503 -20.44 2.23 17.80
N ILE A 504 -21.64 2.77 17.62
CA ILE A 504 -22.54 3.12 18.71
C ILE A 504 -23.88 2.44 18.51
N ASP A 505 -24.30 1.65 19.49
CA ASP A 505 -25.64 1.08 19.56
C ASP A 505 -26.61 2.14 20.10
N GLU A 506 -27.39 2.73 19.20
CA GLU A 506 -28.42 3.73 19.49
C GLU A 506 -29.57 3.18 20.34
N SER A 507 -29.75 1.85 20.42
CA SER A 507 -30.76 1.26 21.31
C SER A 507 -30.33 1.29 22.79
N LEU A 508 -29.03 1.35 23.05
CA LEU A 508 -28.45 1.48 24.38
C LEU A 508 -28.04 2.93 24.71
N CYS A 509 -27.67 3.71 23.70
CA CYS A 509 -27.09 5.04 23.88
C CYS A 509 -28.08 6.04 24.52
N VAL A 510 -27.75 6.50 25.73
CA VAL A 510 -28.52 7.51 26.47
C VAL A 510 -28.09 8.96 26.19
N ARG A 511 -27.21 9.18 25.20
CA ARG A 511 -26.75 10.52 24.75
C ARG A 511 -26.17 11.41 25.87
N CYS A 512 -25.46 10.80 26.83
CA CYS A 512 -24.83 11.52 27.95
C CYS A 512 -23.55 12.30 27.58
N ASN A 513 -23.03 12.16 26.36
CA ASN A 513 -21.78 12.77 25.85
C ASN A 513 -20.50 12.42 26.65
N HIS A 514 -20.52 11.42 27.52
CA HIS A 514 -19.34 11.02 28.29
C HIS A 514 -18.19 10.52 27.40
N CYS A 515 -18.49 9.88 26.26
CA CYS A 515 -17.47 9.40 25.33
C CYS A 515 -16.65 10.54 24.70
N GLU A 516 -17.29 11.63 24.28
CA GLU A 516 -16.64 12.82 23.75
C GLU A 516 -15.90 13.60 24.84
N GLN A 517 -16.56 13.82 25.99
CA GLN A 517 -15.95 14.57 27.10
C GLN A 517 -14.68 13.86 27.60
N ALA A 518 -14.74 12.55 27.81
CA ALA A 518 -13.58 11.78 28.25
C ALA A 518 -12.46 11.81 27.19
N CYS A 519 -12.80 11.80 25.91
CA CYS A 519 -11.82 11.92 24.83
C CYS A 519 -11.13 13.28 24.86
N ALA A 520 -11.89 14.38 24.94
CA ALA A 520 -11.35 15.73 25.02
C ALA A 520 -10.48 15.94 26.27
N ASP A 521 -10.95 15.50 27.44
CA ASP A 521 -10.21 15.61 28.70
C ASP A 521 -8.86 14.88 28.65
N THR A 522 -8.82 13.75 27.94
CA THR A 522 -7.62 12.92 27.78
C THR A 522 -6.64 13.51 26.76
N HIS A 523 -7.15 14.18 25.72
CA HIS A 523 -6.35 14.62 24.57
C HIS A 523 -6.28 16.14 24.42
N GLY A 524 -5.95 16.83 25.52
CA GLY A 524 -5.60 18.26 25.48
C GLY A 524 -6.76 19.19 25.10
N GLY A 525 -7.99 18.78 25.36
CA GLY A 525 -9.21 19.55 25.12
C GLY A 525 -9.83 19.37 23.72
N ALA A 526 -9.14 18.69 22.80
CA ALA A 526 -9.67 18.40 21.46
C ALA A 526 -10.27 16.99 21.43
N THR A 527 -11.61 16.90 21.32
CA THR A 527 -12.25 15.59 21.07
C THR A 527 -11.80 15.05 19.72
N ARG A 528 -11.51 13.75 19.69
CA ARG A 528 -11.07 13.02 18.49
C ARG A 528 -12.19 12.13 17.92
N LEU A 529 -13.42 12.38 18.36
CA LEU A 529 -14.64 11.75 17.87
C LEU A 529 -15.83 12.72 17.94
N ASP A 530 -16.81 12.50 17.08
CA ASP A 530 -18.13 13.13 17.14
C ASP A 530 -19.20 12.02 17.18
N ARG A 531 -19.92 11.94 18.31
CA ARG A 531 -20.93 10.91 18.59
C ARG A 531 -22.19 11.11 17.75
N ASP A 532 -22.54 12.35 17.44
CA ASP A 532 -23.79 12.69 16.74
C ASP A 532 -23.63 12.74 15.23
N ALA A 533 -22.39 12.87 14.74
CA ALA A 533 -22.07 12.76 13.33
C ALA A 533 -22.09 11.31 12.81
N GLY A 534 -21.97 11.18 11.49
CA GLY A 534 -21.94 9.90 10.79
C GLY A 534 -23.31 9.25 10.61
N PRO A 535 -23.41 8.25 9.72
CA PRO A 535 -24.69 7.67 9.36
C PRO A 535 -25.12 6.56 10.31
N ILE A 536 -26.41 6.24 10.24
CA ILE A 536 -27.07 5.23 11.09
C ILE A 536 -27.80 4.24 10.20
N PHE A 537 -27.71 2.97 10.53
CA PHE A 537 -28.53 1.92 9.95
C PHE A 537 -29.09 1.01 11.05
N ALA A 538 -30.41 0.79 11.04
CA ALA A 538 -31.12 0.19 12.16
C ALA A 538 -30.79 0.90 13.48
N ASN A 539 -30.12 0.20 14.42
CA ASN A 539 -29.70 0.78 15.70
C ASN A 539 -28.19 1.10 15.74
N ILE A 540 -27.46 0.93 14.63
CA ILE A 540 -26.00 1.05 14.63
C ILE A 540 -25.58 2.34 13.95
N ARG A 541 -24.86 3.17 14.68
CA ARG A 541 -24.20 4.36 14.14
C ARG A 541 -22.71 4.11 13.92
N VAL A 542 -22.20 4.60 12.80
CA VAL A 542 -20.76 4.75 12.56
C VAL A 542 -20.39 6.23 12.79
N PRO A 543 -20.01 6.64 14.02
CA PRO A 543 -19.64 8.03 14.31
C PRO A 543 -18.40 8.49 13.55
N THR A 544 -18.20 9.81 13.48
CA THR A 544 -16.95 10.38 12.96
C THR A 544 -15.84 10.09 13.94
N SER A 545 -15.06 9.05 13.67
CA SER A 545 -13.85 8.69 14.43
C SER A 545 -12.89 7.93 13.51
N CYS A 546 -11.58 8.02 13.79
CA CYS A 546 -10.58 7.35 12.95
C CYS A 546 -10.80 5.84 12.92
N ARG A 547 -10.71 5.28 11.71
CA ARG A 547 -10.88 3.85 11.39
C ARG A 547 -9.57 3.05 11.36
N HIS A 548 -8.45 3.76 11.59
CA HIS A 548 -7.09 3.20 11.59
C HIS A 548 -6.81 2.33 10.34
N CYS A 549 -7.22 2.82 9.16
CA CYS A 549 -7.29 2.03 7.93
C CYS A 549 -6.04 1.19 7.67
N GLU A 550 -6.20 -0.05 7.19
CA GLU A 550 -5.10 -0.97 6.86
C GLU A 550 -4.07 -0.29 5.95
N HIS A 551 -4.56 0.51 4.99
CA HIS A 551 -3.76 1.46 4.20
C HIS A 551 -4.16 2.90 4.58
N PRO A 552 -3.41 3.57 5.49
CA PRO A 552 -3.78 4.90 5.96
C PRO A 552 -3.59 5.96 4.87
N HIS A 553 -4.70 6.39 4.25
CA HIS A 553 -4.71 7.49 3.28
C HIS A 553 -4.06 8.77 3.83
N CYS A 554 -4.20 9.00 5.14
CA CYS A 554 -3.67 10.17 5.82
C CYS A 554 -2.13 10.16 5.96
N MET A 555 -1.48 9.00 5.93
CA MET A 555 -0.01 8.92 5.95
C MET A 555 0.59 9.32 4.60
N LYS A 556 -0.20 9.29 3.54
CA LYS A 556 0.23 9.69 2.20
C LYS A 556 0.57 11.18 2.20
N ASP A 557 1.78 11.51 1.77
CA ASP A 557 2.26 12.88 1.55
C ASP A 557 2.26 13.78 2.81
N CYS A 558 2.64 13.22 3.97
CA CYS A 558 2.94 14.01 5.16
C CYS A 558 4.36 14.62 5.05
N PRO A 559 4.52 15.94 4.81
CA PRO A 559 5.84 16.52 4.55
C PRO A 559 6.85 16.37 5.70
N PRO A 560 6.46 16.53 6.99
CA PRO A 560 7.37 16.30 8.11
C PRO A 560 7.45 14.82 8.55
N ASP A 561 6.72 13.90 7.88
CA ASP A 561 6.58 12.50 8.30
C ASP A 561 5.97 12.32 9.70
N ALA A 562 5.07 13.22 10.13
CA ALA A 562 4.50 13.24 11.49
C ALA A 562 3.44 12.17 11.78
N ILE A 563 3.13 11.28 10.82
CA ILE A 563 2.04 10.31 10.95
C ILE A 563 2.63 8.92 10.87
N HIS A 564 2.42 8.15 11.92
CA HIS A 564 3.04 6.84 12.10
C HIS A 564 1.99 5.79 12.43
N ARG A 565 2.37 4.52 12.29
CA ARG A 565 1.57 3.37 12.70
C ARG A 565 2.31 2.63 13.81
N ALA A 566 1.65 2.49 14.96
CA ALA A 566 2.18 1.73 16.07
C ALA A 566 2.14 0.21 15.77
N PRO A 567 2.92 -0.63 16.49
CA PRO A 567 2.97 -2.07 16.25
C PRO A 567 1.63 -2.79 16.32
N HIS A 568 0.69 -2.29 17.14
CA HIS A 568 -0.66 -2.85 17.29
C HIS A 568 -1.67 -2.30 16.27
N GLY A 569 -1.25 -1.37 15.41
CA GLY A 569 -1.99 -0.90 14.25
C GLY A 569 -2.61 0.49 14.37
N GLU A 570 -2.45 1.13 15.51
CA GLU A 570 -2.93 2.48 15.73
C GLU A 570 -2.13 3.44 14.84
N VAL A 571 -2.79 4.00 13.83
CA VAL A 571 -2.27 5.19 13.16
C VAL A 571 -2.34 6.36 14.15
N TYR A 572 -1.28 7.13 14.31
CA TYR A 572 -1.23 8.30 15.20
C TYR A 572 -0.44 9.45 14.58
N ILE A 573 -0.62 10.65 15.12
CA ILE A 573 0.10 11.85 14.71
C ILE A 573 0.98 12.25 15.89
N ASP A 574 2.27 12.49 15.65
CA ASP A 574 3.22 12.92 16.67
C ASP A 574 3.44 14.45 16.68
N ASP A 575 4.33 14.89 17.55
CA ASP A 575 4.59 16.31 17.82
C ASP A 575 5.36 17.03 16.69
N SER A 576 5.82 16.30 15.66
CA SER A 576 6.45 16.91 14.49
C SER A 576 5.44 17.50 13.49
N CYS A 577 4.13 17.38 13.78
CA CYS A 577 3.07 17.93 12.94
C CYS A 577 3.15 19.46 12.81
N ILE A 578 3.33 19.94 11.58
CA ILE A 578 3.36 21.37 11.25
C ILE A 578 1.99 21.97 10.91
N GLY A 579 0.93 21.16 10.94
CA GLY A 579 -0.44 21.62 10.67
C GLY A 579 -0.76 22.00 9.22
N CYS A 580 -0.09 21.39 8.23
CA CYS A 580 -0.30 21.69 6.80
C CYS A 580 -1.68 21.30 6.24
N GLY A 581 -2.38 20.34 6.88
CA GLY A 581 -3.72 19.91 6.47
C GLY A 581 -3.79 18.85 5.36
N ASN A 582 -2.67 18.41 4.77
CA ASN A 582 -2.68 17.36 3.72
C ASN A 582 -3.42 16.09 4.17
N CYS A 583 -3.15 15.63 5.40
CA CYS A 583 -3.79 14.45 5.95
C CYS A 583 -5.31 14.59 6.11
N GLN A 584 -5.81 15.81 6.39
CA GLN A 584 -7.24 16.09 6.45
C GLN A 584 -7.87 15.93 5.07
N VAL A 585 -7.26 16.52 4.03
CA VAL A 585 -7.73 16.41 2.64
C VAL A 585 -7.68 14.97 2.14
N ASN A 586 -6.62 14.23 2.49
CA ASN A 586 -6.43 12.86 2.06
C ASN A 586 -7.32 11.85 2.78
N CYS A 587 -7.98 12.22 3.89
CA CYS A 587 -8.83 11.30 4.61
C CYS A 587 -10.22 11.23 3.96
N PRO A 588 -10.62 10.10 3.33
CA PRO A 588 -11.92 9.98 2.65
C PRO A 588 -13.12 9.98 3.60
N TYR A 589 -12.86 9.95 4.90
CA TYR A 589 -13.85 9.79 5.97
C TYR A 589 -14.01 11.05 6.82
N ASP A 590 -13.24 12.10 6.52
CA ASP A 590 -13.30 13.40 7.18
C ASP A 590 -13.19 13.31 8.73
N VAL A 591 -12.35 12.39 9.21
CA VAL A 591 -12.17 12.10 10.66
C VAL A 591 -10.97 12.82 11.26
N ILE A 592 -10.20 13.56 10.45
CA ILE A 592 -9.03 14.33 10.89
C ILE A 592 -9.43 15.80 10.97
N GLN A 593 -9.18 16.42 12.11
CA GLN A 593 -9.57 17.79 12.39
C GLN A 593 -8.33 18.66 12.63
N MET A 594 -8.43 19.95 12.30
CA MET A 594 -7.38 20.92 12.62
C MET A 594 -7.75 21.65 13.92
N ALA A 595 -7.07 21.31 15.01
CA ALA A 595 -7.38 21.79 16.36
C ALA A 595 -6.14 22.39 17.03
N VAL A 596 -6.39 23.27 18.01
CA VAL A 596 -5.34 23.71 18.94
C VAL A 596 -5.32 22.71 20.08
N ILE A 597 -4.17 22.10 20.32
CA ILE A 597 -3.97 21.20 21.48
C ILE A 597 -3.44 22.04 22.63
N HIS A 598 -4.01 21.86 23.83
CA HIS A 598 -3.53 22.50 25.04
C HIS A 598 -2.85 21.46 25.94
N ASP A 599 -1.65 21.77 26.41
CA ASP A 599 -1.02 21.01 27.50
C ASP A 599 -1.90 21.13 28.75
N GLN A 600 -2.41 20.00 29.23
CA GLN A 600 -3.10 19.94 30.52
C GLN A 600 -2.03 19.99 31.63
N PRO A 601 -2.14 20.90 32.61
CA PRO A 601 -1.20 20.96 33.71
C PRO A 601 -1.30 19.68 34.55
N GLU A 602 -0.17 19.00 34.79
CA GLU A 602 -0.16 17.83 35.65
C GLU A 602 -0.68 18.15 37.06
N PRO A 603 -1.54 17.31 37.65
CA PRO A 603 -2.06 17.53 38.99
C PRO A 603 -0.90 17.43 40.00
N SER A 604 -0.76 18.46 40.84
CA SER A 604 0.21 18.41 41.93
C SER A 604 -0.11 17.28 42.92
N LEU A 605 0.91 16.76 43.62
CA LEU A 605 0.76 15.73 44.66
C LEU A 605 -0.34 16.06 45.69
N TRP A 606 -0.49 17.33 46.05
CA TRP A 606 -1.54 17.81 46.97
C TRP A 606 -2.94 17.77 46.35
N GLN A 607 -3.08 18.05 45.05
CA GLN A 607 -4.33 17.96 44.32
C GLN A 607 -4.77 16.50 44.15
N MET A 608 -3.85 15.59 43.86
CA MET A 608 -4.12 14.15 43.85
C MET A 608 -4.60 13.65 45.22
N LEU A 609 -3.94 14.06 46.31
CA LEU A 609 -4.31 13.65 47.67
C LEU A 609 -5.70 14.15 48.11
N LEU A 610 -6.15 15.29 47.58
CA LEU A 610 -7.43 15.92 47.91
C LEU A 610 -8.54 15.63 46.89
N GLY A 611 -8.26 14.84 45.84
CA GLY A 611 -9.23 14.57 44.75
C GLY A 611 -9.63 15.82 43.95
N ILE A 612 -8.78 16.86 43.95
CA ILE A 612 -9.04 18.13 43.26
C ILE A 612 -8.49 18.04 41.84
N LYS A 613 -9.37 18.02 40.83
CA LYS A 613 -8.94 18.11 39.42
C LYS A 613 -8.45 19.54 39.08
N PRO A 614 -7.33 19.70 38.36
CA PRO A 614 -6.92 21.01 37.85
C PRO A 614 -8.04 21.61 36.98
N LYS A 615 -8.29 22.91 37.10
CA LYS A 615 -9.21 23.62 36.21
C LYS A 615 -8.60 23.64 34.81
N SER A 616 -9.39 23.30 33.79
CA SER A 616 -8.96 23.48 32.40
C SER A 616 -8.58 24.94 32.17
N LEU A 617 -7.42 25.15 31.56
CA LEU A 617 -6.99 26.48 31.14
C LEU A 617 -7.95 27.03 30.08
N ALA A 618 -8.14 28.35 30.06
CA ALA A 618 -8.92 29.00 29.02
C ALA A 618 -8.28 28.74 27.65
N VAL A 619 -9.12 28.49 26.63
CA VAL A 619 -8.70 28.30 25.24
C VAL A 619 -7.90 29.53 24.78
N VAL A 620 -6.61 29.34 24.51
CA VAL A 620 -5.73 30.38 23.95
C VAL A 620 -5.55 30.11 22.46
N ASP A 621 -5.63 31.13 21.60
CA ASP A 621 -5.31 30.99 20.18
C ASP A 621 -3.85 30.51 20.00
N GLY A 622 -3.67 29.42 19.24
CA GLY A 622 -2.38 28.80 18.95
C GLY A 622 -2.34 28.19 17.54
N PRO A 623 -1.17 27.72 17.07
CA PRO A 623 -1.07 27.04 15.79
C PRO A 623 -1.93 25.76 15.83
N LYS A 624 -2.78 25.59 14.81
CA LYS A 624 -3.60 24.39 14.68
C LYS A 624 -2.75 23.24 14.16
N VAL A 625 -2.86 22.08 14.79
CA VAL A 625 -2.26 20.82 14.34
C VAL A 625 -3.36 19.84 13.97
N ALA A 626 -3.00 18.83 13.18
CA ALA A 626 -3.93 17.77 12.84
C ALA A 626 -4.17 16.87 14.07
N VAL A 627 -5.43 16.63 14.41
CA VAL A 627 -5.85 15.71 15.46
C VAL A 627 -6.75 14.63 14.88
N LYS A 628 -6.57 13.41 15.36
CA LYS A 628 -7.41 12.26 15.02
C LYS A 628 -7.36 11.27 16.17
N CYS A 629 -8.30 10.33 16.22
CA CYS A 629 -8.24 9.26 17.20
C CYS A 629 -6.97 8.43 17.00
N ASP A 630 -6.24 8.15 18.08
CA ASP A 630 -5.04 7.30 18.17
C ASP A 630 -5.33 6.04 18.99
N MET A 631 -6.62 5.71 19.18
CA MET A 631 -7.11 4.64 20.05
C MET A 631 -6.59 4.68 21.49
N CYS A 632 -6.16 5.86 21.95
CA CYS A 632 -5.51 6.00 23.25
C CYS A 632 -4.32 5.03 23.40
N LYS A 633 -3.51 4.88 22.35
CA LYS A 633 -2.38 3.92 22.28
C LYS A 633 -1.43 3.96 23.48
N ASP A 634 -1.30 5.11 24.14
CA ASP A 634 -0.42 5.30 25.30
C ASP A 634 -1.11 5.03 26.65
N ILE A 635 -2.38 4.61 26.63
CA ILE A 635 -3.18 4.31 27.82
C ILE A 635 -3.37 2.80 27.91
N VAL A 636 -2.85 2.20 28.99
CA VAL A 636 -2.82 0.75 29.21
C VAL A 636 -4.19 0.08 29.07
N ASP A 637 -5.24 0.73 29.56
CA ASP A 637 -6.60 0.20 29.52
C ASP A 637 -7.35 0.53 28.20
N GLY A 638 -6.68 1.12 27.22
CA GLY A 638 -7.23 1.40 25.89
C GLY A 638 -8.25 2.55 25.81
N PRO A 639 -9.08 2.56 24.74
CA PRO A 639 -9.92 3.70 24.34
C PRO A 639 -10.85 4.22 25.44
N VAL A 640 -10.59 5.44 25.92
CA VAL A 640 -11.40 6.07 26.97
C VAL A 640 -12.84 6.32 26.55
N CYS A 641 -13.11 6.53 25.25
CA CYS A 641 -14.45 6.77 24.74
C CYS A 641 -15.40 5.56 24.91
N VAL A 642 -14.86 4.35 24.83
CA VAL A 642 -15.60 3.09 25.10
C VAL A 642 -15.78 2.92 26.60
N ARG A 643 -14.70 3.06 27.38
CA ARG A 643 -14.73 2.85 28.84
C ARG A 643 -15.59 3.87 29.60
N ALA A 644 -15.69 5.09 29.08
CA ALA A 644 -16.52 6.14 29.67
C ALA A 644 -18.02 5.96 29.40
N CYS A 645 -18.41 5.01 28.54
CA CYS A 645 -19.82 4.75 28.24
C CYS A 645 -20.51 4.01 29.41
N PRO A 646 -21.45 4.65 30.15
CA PRO A 646 -22.04 4.04 31.34
C PRO A 646 -22.99 2.88 31.05
N VAL A 647 -23.40 2.73 29.79
CA VAL A 647 -24.41 1.78 29.31
C VAL A 647 -23.83 0.78 28.29
N GLY A 648 -22.52 0.82 28.04
CA GLY A 648 -21.86 -0.08 27.10
C GLY A 648 -22.28 0.10 25.63
N ALA A 649 -22.83 1.27 25.27
CA ALA A 649 -23.32 1.53 23.91
C ALA A 649 -22.21 1.81 22.88
N ALA A 650 -21.00 2.20 23.31
CA ALA A 650 -19.87 2.48 22.42
C ALA A 650 -18.92 1.29 22.41
N LEU A 651 -18.57 0.80 21.22
CA LEU A 651 -17.72 -0.38 21.03
C LEU A 651 -16.75 -0.16 19.87
N ARG A 652 -15.52 -0.67 20.01
CA ARG A 652 -14.58 -0.80 18.90
C ARG A 652 -14.69 -2.21 18.32
N VAL A 653 -14.82 -2.32 17.01
CA VAL A 653 -15.05 -3.59 16.30
C VAL A 653 -14.02 -3.73 15.17
N LYS A 654 -13.42 -4.91 15.07
CA LYS A 654 -12.55 -5.28 13.96
C LYS A 654 -13.38 -5.82 12.78
N PRO A 655 -12.91 -5.71 11.53
CA PRO A 655 -13.65 -6.20 10.36
C PRO A 655 -14.08 -7.66 10.45
N GLU A 656 -13.27 -8.53 11.07
CA GLU A 656 -13.57 -9.96 11.16
C GLU A 656 -14.75 -10.26 12.12
N GLU A 657 -14.99 -9.38 13.09
CA GLU A 657 -16.03 -9.49 14.12
C GLU A 657 -17.37 -8.86 13.67
N LEU A 658 -17.39 -8.29 12.47
CA LEU A 658 -18.51 -7.53 11.93
C LEU A 658 -19.73 -8.41 11.61
N LEU A 659 -19.50 -9.65 11.15
CA LEU A 659 -20.55 -10.62 10.86
C LEU A 659 -21.24 -11.14 12.12
N SER A 660 -20.47 -11.41 13.20
CA SER A 660 -21.04 -11.78 14.49
C SER A 660 -21.95 -10.69 15.06
N TYR A 661 -21.59 -9.43 14.82
CA TYR A 661 -22.41 -8.31 15.24
C TYR A 661 -23.68 -8.15 14.39
N ALA A 662 -23.58 -8.37 13.07
CA ALA A 662 -24.73 -8.27 12.17
C ALA A 662 -25.71 -9.45 12.26
N GLY A 663 -25.26 -10.63 12.71
CA GLY A 663 -26.04 -11.86 12.78
C GLY A 663 -27.05 -11.97 13.94
N GLY A 664 -27.08 -11.00 14.87
CA GLY A 664 -28.07 -10.97 15.95
C GLY A 664 -27.90 -12.05 17.04
N THR A 665 -26.80 -12.81 17.05
CA THR A 665 -26.44 -13.72 18.15
C THR A 665 -25.96 -12.91 19.35
N SER A 666 -26.92 -12.26 20.02
CA SER A 666 -26.77 -11.55 21.30
C SER A 666 -26.69 -12.50 22.50
N GLY A 667 -26.16 -13.71 22.30
CA GLY A 667 -25.84 -14.66 23.35
C GLY A 667 -24.41 -15.14 23.16
N GLU A 668 -23.52 -14.70 24.05
CA GLU A 668 -22.11 -15.13 24.14
C GLU A 668 -21.13 -14.59 23.07
N ALA A 669 -21.16 -13.28 22.81
CA ALA A 669 -19.89 -12.57 22.53
C ALA A 669 -19.15 -12.37 23.86
N THR A 670 -18.66 -13.47 24.44
CA THR A 670 -17.73 -13.41 25.57
C THR A 670 -16.43 -12.86 25.03
N LEU A 671 -15.94 -11.77 25.62
CA LEU A 671 -14.58 -11.26 25.43
C LEU A 671 -13.58 -12.42 25.50
N LEU A 672 -13.07 -12.89 24.35
CA LEU A 672 -11.83 -13.65 24.31
C LEU A 672 -10.70 -12.67 24.62
N GLY A 673 -10.49 -12.47 25.92
CA GLY A 673 -9.55 -11.50 26.46
C GLY A 673 -9.42 -11.60 27.98
N SER A 674 -9.58 -12.79 28.55
CA SER A 674 -9.23 -13.08 29.94
C SER A 674 -8.63 -14.48 30.07
N ASP A 675 -7.48 -14.71 29.43
CA ASP A 675 -6.56 -15.72 29.92
C ASP A 675 -5.76 -15.08 31.07
N GLY A 676 -6.23 -15.35 32.29
CA GLY A 676 -5.44 -15.18 33.49
C GLY A 676 -4.55 -16.40 33.70
N ASN A 677 -3.30 -16.32 33.26
CA ASN A 677 -2.05 -16.69 33.97
C ASN A 677 -0.87 -16.71 33.01
#